data_AF-A0A955S801-F1
#
_entry.id   AF-A0A955S801-F1
#
_cell.length_a   1.000
_cell.length_b   1.000
_cell.length_c   1.000
_cell.angle_alpha   90.00
_cell.angle_beta   90.00
_cell.angle_gamma   90.00
#
_symmetry.space_group_name_H-M   'P 1'
#
loop_
_entity.id
_entity.type
_entity.pdbx_description
1 polymer ?
#
loop_
_entity_poly.entity_id
_entity_poly.type
_entity_poly.pdbx_seq_one_letter_code
_entity_poly.pdbx_strand_id
1 'polypeptide(L)'
;MGSFAFKATKWTLDLATKIIKADVRMHNHEAIQDDMAIVFVVNHFTRIETLLLPYEIHRHTGKEVWSLAHASLFMGRIGDYLRSVGNISTADPDRDKIMVSSLLSGRNPWIIFPEGAMIKDKKVIGPKGEYEVFHDGQRRPPHTGAAVLALRAEFYRHKLRCLSANPTQKGLQEVLNKFQLQSLEEALDKRTVIIPINITYYPLRSRENFLVRAARGLFEGISERMIEELSVEGTILSSESDIDITLGNPIDIREYLEKKKFAPLLACGEGDLEALELDTRSLFNDTARDLTRDYMKKIYSMTTVNYDHIFSTIIRFQKHRKFKERAYRNRIFLCIYLLRKMKNFRLHQLLETTYRDIIYEDYSPKFHSFMDLCIREKWVRKEGDAYYKNFELKRGRFQFHSIRMEEITYVIANEVEPLPDLLILIKSIAQAPRHRLSEEIRKVFLKEDRQIYTEDHEKFFIKTSPVEKDGAPFLLEPKTTAKGGVVLVHGYLSCPGEIRPLASYLRSRGYYVYGVRLRGHGTSPRDLAERTWEDWYESLNRGYTVIKSLTDRIIVGGFSTGGALSLLAAGRKGDKIQSVFAINAPLQLRRVSARLAPSIVSMNTLIKRVKRQGVVEFVPNRPENTHLNYLSNPVSGVRELGRAMVAMEKELAKIEVPTLLLQGSRDPIVDPASGQLIFDKVGTHNKELTLLARDRHGIINGEGSRDVFERIYQFIHRSEPKKRKSVAK
;
A
#
# COMPACT_ATOMS: atom_id res chain seq x y z
N MET A 1 12.16 45.07 -7.48
CA MET A 1 12.50 44.60 -6.12
C MET A 1 13.20 43.26 -6.27
N GLY A 2 14.52 43.24 -6.10
CA GLY A 2 15.34 42.05 -6.30
C GLY A 2 15.27 41.08 -5.11
N SER A 3 15.48 39.80 -5.41
CA SER A 3 15.95 38.74 -4.49
C SER A 3 15.53 38.95 -3.04
N PHE A 4 14.25 38.82 -2.74
CA PHE A 4 13.82 38.65 -1.35
C PHE A 4 14.10 37.21 -0.97
N ALA A 5 15.40 36.97 -0.76
CA ALA A 5 15.94 35.68 -0.45
C ALA A 5 15.10 35.01 0.64
N PHE A 6 14.90 33.72 0.45
CA PHE A 6 14.90 32.70 1.47
C PHE A 6 16.14 32.83 2.41
N LYS A 7 16.37 34.00 3.01
CA LYS A 7 17.12 34.18 4.26
C LYS A 7 16.23 33.61 5.34
N ALA A 8 16.06 32.30 5.28
CA ALA A 8 15.31 31.53 6.23
C ALA A 8 15.93 31.78 7.61
N THR A 9 15.16 32.35 8.52
CA THR A 9 15.41 32.16 9.94
C THR A 9 15.51 30.65 10.18
N LYS A 10 16.51 30.20 10.94
CA LYS A 10 16.72 28.80 11.34
C LYS A 10 15.41 28.10 11.77
N TRP A 11 14.51 28.88 12.38
CA TRP A 11 13.17 28.49 12.77
C TRP A 11 12.25 28.04 11.62
N THR A 12 12.31 28.66 10.45
CA THR A 12 11.44 28.37 9.30
C THR A 12 11.75 27.02 8.67
N LEU A 13 13.05 26.73 8.53
CA LEU A 13 13.57 25.42 8.15
C LEU A 13 13.27 24.38 9.23
N ASP A 14 13.46 24.71 10.51
CA ASP A 14 13.12 23.83 11.64
C ASP A 14 11.60 23.54 11.70
N LEU A 15 10.74 24.48 11.34
CA LEU A 15 9.28 24.31 11.36
C LEU A 15 8.83 23.39 10.21
N ALA A 16 9.29 23.64 8.97
CA ALA A 16 9.01 22.77 7.84
C ALA A 16 9.57 21.35 8.09
N THR A 17 10.82 21.22 8.53
CA THR A 17 11.43 19.90 8.80
C THR A 17 10.85 19.17 10.02
N LYS A 18 10.38 19.88 11.07
CA LYS A 18 9.71 19.25 12.23
C LYS A 18 8.25 18.87 11.94
N ILE A 19 7.57 19.61 11.07
CA ILE A 19 6.24 19.26 10.55
C ILE A 19 6.35 18.06 9.59
N ILE A 20 7.42 18.00 8.80
CA ILE A 20 7.70 16.92 7.83
C ILE A 20 8.56 15.83 8.49
N LYS A 21 7.97 15.09 9.44
CA LYS A 21 8.41 13.69 9.67
C LYS A 21 7.73 12.70 8.74
N ALA A 22 6.84 13.20 7.87
CA ALA A 22 6.17 12.45 6.82
C ALA A 22 7.10 12.20 5.63
N ASP A 23 6.96 11.06 4.96
CA ASP A 23 7.65 10.78 3.70
C ASP A 23 6.89 11.49 2.56
N VAL A 24 7.45 12.60 2.07
CA VAL A 24 6.83 13.41 1.01
C VAL A 24 7.47 13.08 -0.33
N ARG A 25 6.64 12.73 -1.30
CA ARG A 25 7.06 12.33 -2.64
C ARG A 25 6.42 13.23 -3.68
N MET A 26 7.24 13.96 -4.42
CA MET A 26 6.80 14.81 -5.53
C MET A 26 7.05 14.12 -6.86
N HIS A 27 6.00 13.95 -7.63
CA HIS A 27 6.01 13.27 -8.92
C HIS A 27 5.76 14.25 -10.06
N ASN A 28 6.41 14.01 -11.19
CA ASN A 28 6.29 14.82 -12.41
C ASN A 28 6.67 16.31 -12.19
N HIS A 29 7.70 16.57 -11.38
CA HIS A 29 8.17 17.93 -11.13
C HIS A 29 8.84 18.55 -12.36
N GLU A 30 9.32 17.71 -13.28
CA GLU A 30 9.82 18.05 -14.62
C GLU A 30 8.77 18.69 -15.53
N ALA A 31 7.47 18.62 -15.18
CA ALA A 31 6.41 19.35 -15.88
C ALA A 31 6.55 20.88 -15.77
N ILE A 32 7.32 21.37 -14.79
CA ILE A 32 7.59 22.79 -14.60
C ILE A 32 8.75 23.19 -15.52
N GLN A 33 8.44 23.97 -16.55
CA GLN A 33 9.43 24.48 -17.50
C GLN A 33 9.65 25.98 -17.31
N ASP A 34 10.75 26.50 -17.84
CA ASP A 34 11.15 27.90 -17.67
C ASP A 34 10.42 28.86 -18.61
N ASP A 35 9.83 28.38 -19.70
CA ASP A 35 8.99 29.15 -20.64
C ASP A 35 7.58 29.41 -20.10
N MET A 36 7.25 29.01 -18.87
CA MET A 36 5.89 29.02 -18.35
C MET A 36 5.65 30.12 -17.31
N ALA A 37 4.52 30.82 -17.45
CA ALA A 37 3.87 31.57 -16.39
C ALA A 37 2.77 30.72 -15.78
N ILE A 38 2.97 30.24 -14.54
CA ILE A 38 2.24 29.08 -14.01
C ILE A 38 1.19 29.47 -12.97
N VAL A 39 -0.01 28.91 -13.11
CA VAL A 39 -1.01 28.80 -12.04
C VAL A 39 -1.17 27.33 -11.65
N PHE A 40 -0.66 26.97 -10.47
CA PHE A 40 -0.91 25.68 -9.84
C PHE A 40 -2.32 25.63 -9.25
N VAL A 41 -3.10 24.62 -9.64
CA VAL A 41 -4.43 24.36 -9.08
C VAL A 41 -4.42 23.05 -8.30
N VAL A 42 -4.78 23.10 -7.02
CA VAL A 42 -4.48 22.02 -6.06
C VAL A 42 -5.74 21.64 -5.28
N ASN A 43 -6.02 20.35 -5.08
CA ASN A 43 -7.05 19.92 -4.12
C ASN A 43 -6.67 20.33 -2.68
N HIS A 44 -7.65 20.66 -1.85
CA HIS A 44 -7.44 21.26 -0.52
C HIS A 44 -8.03 20.38 0.58
N PHE A 45 -7.20 19.54 1.21
CA PHE A 45 -7.62 18.58 2.23
C PHE A 45 -7.27 18.96 3.66
N THR A 46 -6.13 19.59 3.89
CA THR A 46 -5.71 20.15 5.18
C THR A 46 -5.25 21.60 5.00
N ARG A 47 -4.92 22.30 6.09
CA ARG A 47 -4.29 23.63 5.99
C ARG A 47 -2.79 23.58 5.79
N ILE A 48 -2.20 22.39 5.92
CA ILE A 48 -0.76 22.20 5.85
C ILE A 48 -0.26 22.27 4.40
N GLU A 49 -1.10 22.01 3.40
CA GLU A 49 -0.79 22.19 1.98
C GLU A 49 -0.30 23.60 1.68
N THR A 50 -0.90 24.62 2.31
CA THR A 50 -0.51 26.04 2.14
C THR A 50 0.90 26.32 2.65
N LEU A 51 1.42 25.50 3.58
CA LEU A 51 2.77 25.61 4.12
C LEU A 51 3.76 24.65 3.42
N LEU A 52 3.32 23.42 3.14
CA LEU A 52 4.13 22.33 2.60
C LEU A 52 4.43 22.50 1.12
N LEU A 53 3.42 22.83 0.31
CA LEU A 53 3.55 22.81 -1.14
C LEU A 53 4.53 23.86 -1.69
N PRO A 54 4.56 25.12 -1.21
CA PRO A 54 5.58 26.08 -1.64
C PRO A 54 7.00 25.59 -1.32
N TYR A 55 7.20 24.96 -0.16
CA TYR A 55 8.48 24.40 0.23
C TYR A 55 8.91 23.24 -0.69
N GLU A 56 8.02 22.30 -0.97
CA GLU A 56 8.36 21.15 -1.85
C GLU A 56 8.60 21.59 -3.30
N ILE A 57 7.83 22.55 -3.82
CA ILE A 57 8.09 23.09 -5.17
C ILE A 57 9.46 23.79 -5.19
N HIS A 58 9.76 24.64 -4.20
CA HIS A 58 11.06 25.32 -4.13
C HIS A 58 12.22 24.33 -3.99
N ARG A 59 12.08 23.31 -3.13
CA ARG A 59 13.08 22.27 -2.92
C ARG A 59 13.41 21.49 -4.20
N HIS A 60 12.40 21.19 -5.03
CA HIS A 60 12.58 20.41 -6.25
C HIS A 60 12.92 21.25 -7.49
N THR A 61 12.54 22.52 -7.54
CA THR A 61 12.65 23.34 -8.76
C THR A 61 13.45 24.63 -8.58
N GLY A 62 13.75 25.04 -7.35
CA GLY A 62 14.34 26.34 -7.02
C GLY A 62 13.39 27.53 -7.19
N LYS A 63 12.18 27.33 -7.74
CA LYS A 63 11.22 28.42 -7.98
C LYS A 63 10.50 28.82 -6.70
N GLU A 64 10.39 30.12 -6.46
CA GLU A 64 9.56 30.67 -5.39
C GLU A 64 8.10 30.77 -5.87
N VAL A 65 7.15 30.31 -5.05
CA VAL A 65 5.74 30.21 -5.43
C VAL A 65 4.90 31.02 -4.46
N TRP A 66 4.01 31.84 -5.01
CA TRP A 66 3.08 32.66 -4.25
C TRP A 66 1.75 31.93 -4.07
N SER A 67 1.02 32.25 -3.00
CA SER A 67 -0.26 31.62 -2.67
C SER A 67 -1.19 32.63 -2.00
N LEU A 68 -2.50 32.39 -2.11
CA LEU A 68 -3.49 33.17 -1.37
C LEU A 68 -3.77 32.50 -0.03
N ALA A 69 -3.77 33.29 1.03
CA ALA A 69 -4.14 32.83 2.37
C ALA A 69 -5.26 33.71 2.97
N HIS A 70 -6.09 33.10 3.82
CA HIS A 70 -7.12 33.84 4.54
C HIS A 70 -6.49 34.92 5.43
N ALA A 71 -7.09 36.11 5.51
CA ALA A 71 -6.53 37.25 6.24
C ALA A 71 -6.18 36.93 7.71
N SER A 72 -6.97 36.04 8.34
CA SER A 72 -6.71 35.60 9.72
C SER A 72 -5.41 34.83 9.92
N LEU A 73 -4.78 34.32 8.86
CA LEU A 73 -3.51 33.59 8.91
C LEU A 73 -2.29 34.53 8.96
N PHE A 74 -2.47 35.83 8.70
CA PHE A 74 -1.39 36.82 8.65
C PHE A 74 -1.04 37.43 10.02
N MET A 75 -1.43 36.75 11.10
CA MET A 75 -1.20 37.15 12.49
C MET A 75 -0.06 36.33 13.13
N GLY A 76 0.78 36.98 13.94
CA GLY A 76 1.88 36.33 14.66
C GLY A 76 2.94 35.69 13.76
N ARG A 77 3.70 34.73 14.31
CA ARG A 77 4.85 34.09 13.63
C ARG A 77 4.49 33.34 12.34
N ILE A 78 3.27 32.81 12.23
CA ILE A 78 2.77 32.20 10.98
C ILE A 78 2.57 33.27 9.90
N GLY A 79 2.03 34.43 10.27
CA GLY A 79 1.90 35.55 9.34
C GLY A 79 3.24 36.03 8.81
N ASP A 80 4.27 36.05 9.65
CA ASP A 80 5.63 36.41 9.24
C ASP A 80 6.23 35.37 8.29
N TYR A 81 5.99 34.08 8.56
CA TYR A 81 6.33 33.01 7.60
C TYR A 81 5.62 33.19 6.26
N LEU A 82 4.29 33.34 6.27
CA LEU A 82 3.49 33.50 5.06
C LEU A 82 3.95 34.70 4.23
N ARG A 83 4.27 35.83 4.89
CA ARG A 83 4.89 36.99 4.22
C ARG A 83 6.27 36.65 3.65
N SER A 84 7.09 35.89 4.39
CA SER A 84 8.43 35.50 3.94
C SER A 84 8.43 34.54 2.74
N VAL A 85 7.38 33.74 2.56
CA VAL A 85 7.21 32.84 1.41
C VAL A 85 6.29 33.42 0.32
N GLY A 86 6.04 34.74 0.33
CA GLY A 86 5.29 35.42 -0.73
C GLY A 86 3.78 35.13 -0.77
N ASN A 87 3.17 34.73 0.35
CA ASN A 87 1.71 34.62 0.42
C ASN A 87 1.06 36.00 0.50
N ILE A 88 -0.06 36.16 -0.21
CA ILE A 88 -0.86 37.40 -0.21
C ILE A 88 -2.20 37.15 0.48
N SER A 89 -2.65 38.14 1.25
CA SER A 89 -3.95 38.08 1.91
C SER A 89 -5.09 38.12 0.91
N THR A 90 -6.08 37.25 1.10
CA THR A 90 -7.34 37.30 0.33
C THR A 90 -8.08 38.63 0.46
N ALA A 91 -7.81 39.41 1.51
CA ALA A 91 -8.39 40.75 1.75
C ALA A 91 -7.55 41.91 1.19
N ASP A 92 -6.45 41.62 0.49
CA ASP A 92 -5.62 42.65 -0.13
C ASP A 92 -6.37 43.32 -1.31
N PRO A 93 -6.54 44.65 -1.32
CA PRO A 93 -7.30 45.36 -2.36
C PRO A 93 -6.63 45.30 -3.73
N ASP A 94 -5.31 45.12 -3.80
CA ASP A 94 -4.52 45.08 -5.04
C ASP A 94 -4.21 43.64 -5.51
N ARG A 95 -4.73 42.62 -4.81
CA ARG A 95 -4.48 41.20 -5.07
C ARG A 95 -4.51 40.84 -6.56
N ASP A 96 -5.60 41.15 -7.25
CA ASP A 96 -5.79 40.76 -8.65
C ASP A 96 -4.77 41.44 -9.57
N LYS A 97 -4.41 42.69 -9.28
CA LYS A 97 -3.40 43.43 -10.04
C LYS A 97 -2.02 42.80 -9.87
N ILE A 98 -1.67 42.41 -8.64
CA ILE A 98 -0.41 41.74 -8.31
C ILE A 98 -0.34 40.36 -8.99
N MET A 99 -1.42 39.59 -8.95
CA MET A 99 -1.50 38.28 -9.61
C MET A 99 -1.32 38.37 -11.12
N VAL A 100 -2.02 39.30 -11.77
CA VAL A 100 -1.92 39.48 -13.23
C VAL A 100 -0.53 39.98 -13.62
N SER A 101 0.03 40.96 -12.91
CA SER A 101 1.38 41.51 -13.17
C SER A 101 2.47 40.43 -13.04
N SER A 102 2.41 39.61 -11.99
CA SER A 102 3.36 38.50 -11.78
C SER A 102 3.21 37.38 -12.81
N LEU A 103 1.98 37.07 -13.24
CA LEU A 103 1.76 36.12 -14.33
C LEU A 103 2.25 36.66 -15.68
N LEU A 104 2.04 37.95 -15.97
CA LEU A 104 2.54 38.56 -17.21
C LEU A 104 4.08 38.51 -17.26
N SER A 105 4.74 38.94 -16.18
CA SER A 105 6.20 38.91 -16.06
C SER A 105 6.81 37.51 -15.89
N GLY A 106 6.00 36.50 -15.53
CA GLY A 106 6.45 35.12 -15.32
C GLY A 106 7.35 34.93 -14.09
N ARG A 107 7.53 35.94 -13.23
CA ARG A 107 8.49 35.91 -12.12
C ARG A 107 8.05 35.00 -10.96
N ASN A 108 6.74 34.89 -10.70
CA ASN A 108 6.22 34.13 -9.55
C ASN A 108 4.99 33.28 -9.93
N PRO A 109 5.11 31.94 -9.94
CA PRO A 109 3.98 31.04 -10.02
C PRO A 109 2.99 31.21 -8.87
N TRP A 110 1.72 30.84 -9.09
CA TRP A 110 0.65 30.95 -8.10
C TRP A 110 0.04 29.61 -7.72
N ILE A 111 -0.14 29.33 -6.43
CA ILE A 111 -0.97 28.24 -5.92
C ILE A 111 -2.38 28.76 -5.63
N ILE A 112 -3.38 28.09 -6.20
CA ILE A 112 -4.79 28.37 -5.97
C ILE A 112 -5.53 27.07 -5.67
N PHE A 113 -6.35 27.10 -4.62
CA PHE A 113 -7.22 26.00 -4.25
C PHE A 113 -8.63 26.25 -4.83
N PRO A 114 -9.05 25.59 -5.92
CA PRO A 114 -10.33 25.84 -6.60
C PRO A 114 -11.55 25.51 -5.74
N GLU A 115 -11.35 24.74 -4.67
CA GLU A 115 -12.37 24.38 -3.69
C GLU A 115 -12.73 25.58 -2.79
N GLY A 116 -11.80 26.54 -2.62
CA GLY A 116 -11.94 27.78 -1.86
C GLY A 116 -12.01 27.61 -0.34
N ALA A 117 -12.33 26.42 0.14
CA ALA A 117 -12.22 26.00 1.53
C ALA A 117 -11.87 24.51 1.55
N MET A 118 -11.36 24.06 2.70
CA MET A 118 -11.05 22.65 2.93
C MET A 118 -12.27 21.77 2.70
N ILE A 119 -12.14 20.73 1.86
CA ILE A 119 -13.22 19.78 1.65
C ILE A 119 -13.25 18.76 2.78
N LYS A 120 -14.17 19.00 3.72
CA LYS A 120 -14.37 18.16 4.91
C LYS A 120 -14.94 16.77 4.59
N ASP A 121 -15.72 16.62 3.52
CA ASP A 121 -16.39 15.36 3.17
C ASP A 121 -15.74 14.59 2.01
N LYS A 122 -14.72 15.17 1.38
CA LYS A 122 -14.07 14.78 0.11
C LYS A 122 -15.03 14.41 -1.03
N LYS A 123 -16.31 14.83 -0.97
CA LYS A 123 -17.28 14.50 -2.00
C LYS A 123 -17.30 15.58 -3.07
N VAL A 124 -16.57 15.30 -4.14
CA VAL A 124 -16.32 16.26 -5.21
C VAL A 124 -17.20 16.07 -6.44
N ILE A 125 -18.02 15.00 -6.45
CA ILE A 125 -18.97 14.70 -7.53
C ILE A 125 -20.41 14.79 -7.00
N GLY A 126 -21.23 15.53 -7.74
CA GLY A 126 -22.65 15.69 -7.53
C GLY A 126 -23.48 14.49 -8.02
N PRO A 127 -24.75 14.39 -7.61
CA PRO A 127 -25.64 13.32 -8.06
C PRO A 127 -25.81 13.26 -9.59
N LYS A 128 -25.62 14.39 -10.28
CA LYS A 128 -25.69 14.53 -11.73
C LYS A 128 -24.34 14.32 -12.45
N GLY A 129 -23.28 13.97 -11.71
CA GLY A 129 -21.94 13.76 -12.27
C GLY A 129 -21.11 15.04 -12.44
N GLU A 130 -21.63 16.20 -12.04
CA GLU A 130 -20.89 17.47 -12.08
C GLU A 130 -19.96 17.62 -10.87
N TYR A 131 -18.86 18.37 -11.02
CA TYR A 131 -18.01 18.68 -9.89
C TYR A 131 -18.71 19.65 -8.94
N GLU A 132 -18.83 19.29 -7.67
CA GLU A 132 -19.46 20.08 -6.62
C GLU A 132 -18.53 20.13 -5.42
N VAL A 133 -18.41 21.30 -4.78
CA VAL A 133 -17.65 21.48 -3.56
C VAL A 133 -18.63 21.73 -2.42
N PHE A 134 -18.42 21.03 -1.30
CA PHE A 134 -19.22 21.23 -0.10
C PHE A 134 -18.61 22.32 0.77
N HIS A 135 -19.38 23.38 1.05
CA HIS A 135 -18.96 24.51 1.88
C HIS A 135 -20.15 24.97 2.74
N ASP A 136 -19.95 25.05 4.06
CA ASP A 136 -20.92 25.56 5.04
C ASP A 136 -22.36 24.98 4.92
N GLY A 137 -22.46 23.68 4.65
CA GLY A 137 -23.74 22.98 4.58
C GLY A 137 -24.41 23.01 3.20
N GLN A 138 -23.83 23.72 2.22
CA GLN A 138 -24.36 23.82 0.87
C GLN A 138 -23.39 23.28 -0.17
N ARG A 139 -23.94 22.75 -1.28
CA ARG A 139 -23.18 22.33 -2.45
C ARG A 139 -23.15 23.47 -3.45
N ARG A 140 -21.96 23.80 -3.94
CA ARG A 140 -21.76 24.80 -4.99
C ARG A 140 -20.76 24.30 -6.04
N PRO A 141 -20.77 24.85 -7.26
CA PRO A 141 -19.69 24.59 -8.20
C PRO A 141 -18.32 25.07 -7.63
N PRO A 142 -17.20 24.47 -8.05
CA PRO A 142 -15.87 24.96 -7.71
C PRO A 142 -15.67 26.42 -8.14
N HIS A 143 -14.78 27.14 -7.45
CA HIS A 143 -14.43 28.51 -7.81
C HIS A 143 -13.70 28.53 -9.14
N THR A 144 -14.13 29.43 -10.02
CA THR A 144 -13.52 29.66 -11.34
C THR A 144 -12.36 30.66 -11.29
N GLY A 145 -12.00 31.18 -10.11
CA GLY A 145 -11.02 32.26 -9.96
C GLY A 145 -9.67 31.99 -10.62
N ALA A 146 -9.15 30.76 -10.51
CA ALA A 146 -7.90 30.36 -11.17
C ALA A 146 -8.01 30.38 -12.71
N ALA A 147 -9.12 29.86 -13.25
CA ALA A 147 -9.39 29.87 -14.69
C ALA A 147 -9.53 31.29 -15.23
N VAL A 148 -10.31 32.14 -14.54
CA VAL A 148 -10.49 33.55 -14.91
C VAL A 148 -9.16 34.28 -14.89
N LEU A 149 -8.36 34.10 -13.85
CA LEU A 149 -7.05 34.74 -13.75
C LEU A 149 -6.12 34.34 -14.91
N ALA A 150 -6.03 33.05 -15.21
CA ALA A 150 -5.18 32.53 -16.27
C ALA A 150 -5.63 33.02 -17.66
N LEU A 151 -6.95 32.99 -17.95
CA LEU A 151 -7.53 33.50 -19.20
C LEU A 151 -7.28 35.01 -19.37
N ARG A 152 -7.39 35.79 -18.28
CA ARG A 152 -7.10 37.23 -18.30
C ARG A 152 -5.63 37.51 -18.58
N ALA A 153 -4.72 36.80 -17.92
CA ALA A 153 -3.29 36.96 -18.13
C ALA A 153 -2.89 36.64 -19.57
N GLU A 154 -3.40 35.54 -20.15
CA GLU A 154 -3.10 35.19 -21.54
C GLU A 154 -3.77 36.16 -22.54
N PHE A 155 -4.98 36.65 -22.25
CA PHE A 155 -5.61 37.68 -23.08
C PHE A 155 -4.78 38.97 -23.10
N TYR A 156 -4.34 39.46 -21.95
CA TYR A 156 -3.47 40.64 -21.88
C TYR A 156 -2.12 40.39 -22.56
N ARG A 157 -1.53 39.21 -22.41
CA ARG A 157 -0.32 38.80 -23.13
C ARG A 157 -0.51 38.85 -24.65
N HIS A 158 -1.65 38.37 -25.14
CA HIS A 158 -1.99 38.44 -26.55
C HIS A 158 -2.13 39.89 -27.05
N LYS A 159 -2.80 40.76 -26.28
CA LYS A 159 -2.92 42.18 -26.63
C LYS A 159 -1.57 42.91 -26.59
N LEU A 160 -0.71 42.61 -25.63
CA LEU A 160 0.67 43.10 -25.63
C LEU A 160 1.45 42.65 -26.87
N ARG A 161 1.20 41.42 -27.38
CA ARG A 161 1.79 40.92 -28.63
C ARG A 161 1.27 41.67 -29.86
N CYS A 162 -0.01 42.05 -29.89
CA CYS A 162 -0.54 42.90 -30.95
C CYS A 162 0.12 44.29 -30.94
N LEU A 163 0.25 44.89 -29.74
CA LEU A 163 0.88 46.20 -29.56
C LEU A 163 2.37 46.20 -29.93
N SER A 164 3.11 45.11 -29.67
CA SER A 164 4.52 45.02 -30.08
C SER A 164 4.73 45.00 -31.59
N ALA A 165 3.73 44.54 -32.36
CA ALA A 165 3.75 44.58 -33.81
C ALA A 165 3.48 45.98 -34.38
N ASN A 166 3.08 46.96 -33.55
CA ASN A 166 2.78 48.34 -33.96
C ASN A 166 3.34 49.39 -32.98
N PRO A 167 4.69 49.56 -32.92
CA PRO A 167 5.39 50.27 -31.85
C PRO A 167 5.17 51.80 -31.79
N THR A 168 4.43 52.39 -32.74
CA THR A 168 4.15 53.84 -32.80
C THR A 168 2.95 54.28 -31.94
N GLN A 169 2.28 53.35 -31.25
CA GLN A 169 1.08 53.64 -30.49
C GLN A 169 1.39 54.36 -29.17
N LYS A 170 0.85 55.57 -28.99
CA LYS A 170 0.93 56.33 -27.74
C LYS A 170 0.22 55.54 -26.62
N GLY A 171 0.84 55.40 -25.45
CA GLY A 171 0.25 54.73 -24.27
C GLY A 171 0.92 53.40 -23.87
N LEU A 172 1.80 52.83 -24.69
CA LEU A 172 2.50 51.57 -24.37
C LEU A 172 3.32 51.65 -23.06
N GLN A 173 4.01 52.76 -22.82
CA GLN A 173 4.77 52.96 -21.58
C GLN A 173 3.87 53.02 -20.34
N GLU A 174 2.66 53.57 -20.46
CA GLU A 174 1.69 53.61 -19.37
C GLU A 174 1.18 52.22 -19.02
N VAL A 175 0.98 51.36 -20.02
CA VAL A 175 0.62 49.95 -19.84
C VAL A 175 1.74 49.16 -19.15
N LEU A 176 2.99 49.32 -19.58
CA LEU A 176 4.13 48.67 -18.95
C LEU A 176 4.25 49.09 -17.48
N ASN A 177 4.07 50.39 -17.18
CA ASN A 177 4.07 50.90 -15.80
C ASN A 177 2.88 50.35 -14.99
N LYS A 178 1.67 50.27 -15.59
CA LYS A 178 0.45 49.74 -14.95
C LYS A 178 0.63 48.29 -14.49
N PHE A 179 1.28 47.47 -15.31
CA PHE A 179 1.58 46.07 -15.02
C PHE A 179 2.97 45.83 -14.40
N GLN A 180 3.74 46.89 -14.11
CA GLN A 180 5.09 46.82 -13.52
C GLN A 180 6.08 45.94 -14.34
N LEU A 181 5.96 45.99 -15.66
CA LEU A 181 6.80 45.27 -16.61
C LEU A 181 8.00 46.14 -17.00
N GLN A 182 9.20 45.55 -17.07
CA GLN A 182 10.42 46.25 -17.50
C GLN A 182 10.49 46.39 -19.01
N SER A 183 9.97 45.40 -19.74
CA SER A 183 9.92 45.40 -21.20
C SER A 183 8.72 44.60 -21.71
N LEU A 184 8.40 44.75 -23.00
CA LEU A 184 7.43 43.90 -23.69
C LEU A 184 7.90 42.45 -23.77
N GLU A 185 9.20 42.23 -24.00
CA GLU A 185 9.82 40.90 -24.08
C GLU A 185 9.59 40.11 -22.79
N GLU A 186 9.68 40.77 -21.64
CA GLU A 186 9.38 40.15 -20.34
C GLU A 186 7.96 39.56 -20.29
N ALA A 187 7.00 40.23 -20.91
CA ALA A 187 5.62 39.77 -20.99
C ALA A 187 5.34 38.86 -22.20
N LEU A 188 6.30 38.58 -23.08
CA LEU A 188 6.08 37.75 -24.27
C LEU A 188 6.91 36.46 -24.27
N ASP A 189 7.98 36.40 -23.47
CA ASP A 189 8.88 35.26 -23.33
C ASP A 189 8.20 34.01 -22.75
N LYS A 190 7.13 34.21 -21.98
CA LYS A 190 6.41 33.12 -21.32
C LYS A 190 5.06 32.84 -21.95
N ARG A 191 4.59 31.60 -21.82
CA ARG A 191 3.19 31.21 -22.07
C ARG A 191 2.46 30.98 -20.76
N THR A 192 1.19 31.40 -20.67
CA THR A 192 0.40 31.17 -19.46
C THR A 192 -0.17 29.75 -19.46
N VAL A 193 0.07 29.03 -18.36
CA VAL A 193 -0.38 27.64 -18.18
C VAL A 193 -1.02 27.42 -16.82
N ILE A 194 -1.95 26.46 -16.76
CA ILE A 194 -2.42 25.88 -15.50
C ILE A 194 -1.78 24.50 -15.31
N ILE A 195 -1.18 24.26 -14.15
CA ILE A 195 -0.67 22.93 -13.78
C ILE A 195 -1.56 22.36 -12.67
N PRO A 196 -2.37 21.31 -12.93
CA PRO A 196 -3.15 20.65 -11.90
C PRO A 196 -2.23 19.84 -10.98
N ILE A 197 -2.50 19.86 -9.68
CA ILE A 197 -1.77 19.11 -8.65
C ILE A 197 -2.76 18.29 -7.83
N ASN A 198 -2.46 17.01 -7.66
CA ASN A 198 -3.13 16.14 -6.70
C ASN A 198 -2.23 15.90 -5.48
N ILE A 199 -2.79 16.05 -4.28
CA ILE A 199 -2.15 15.67 -3.02
C ILE A 199 -2.97 14.55 -2.39
N THR A 200 -2.36 13.38 -2.18
CA THR A 200 -2.98 12.23 -1.52
C THR A 200 -2.21 11.88 -0.24
N TYR A 201 -2.94 11.58 0.83
CA TYR A 201 -2.38 11.20 2.14
C TYR A 201 -2.59 9.72 2.44
N TYR A 202 -1.60 9.04 3.03
CA TYR A 202 -1.75 7.68 3.51
C TYR A 202 -0.86 7.35 4.72
N PRO A 203 -1.37 6.77 5.81
CA PRO A 203 -2.78 6.52 6.11
C PRO A 203 -3.48 7.80 6.60
N LEU A 204 -4.67 8.09 6.08
CA LEU A 204 -5.53 9.25 6.46
C LEU A 204 -6.07 9.21 7.91
N ARG A 205 -5.70 8.18 8.67
CA ARG A 205 -6.27 7.82 9.98
C ARG A 205 -5.21 7.80 11.08
N SER A 206 -4.10 8.49 10.87
CA SER A 206 -3.03 8.54 11.85
C SER A 206 -3.55 9.09 13.19
N ARG A 207 -2.94 8.63 14.28
CA ARG A 207 -3.37 8.92 15.65
C ARG A 207 -2.15 9.11 16.52
N GLU A 208 -1.47 10.22 16.35
CA GLU A 208 -0.69 10.79 17.43
C GLU A 208 -0.91 12.30 17.50
N ASN A 209 -1.26 12.78 18.69
CA ASN A 209 -1.44 14.20 19.01
C ASN A 209 -0.09 14.95 19.11
N PHE A 210 0.83 14.72 18.16
CA PHE A 210 2.11 15.41 18.13
C PHE A 210 1.93 16.90 17.82
N LEU A 211 1.03 17.21 16.86
CA LEU A 211 0.74 18.60 16.48
C LEU A 211 0.12 19.41 17.63
N VAL A 212 -0.68 18.81 18.52
CA VAL A 212 -1.23 19.53 19.69
C VAL A 212 -0.13 19.94 20.68
N ARG A 213 0.88 19.07 20.88
CA ARG A 213 2.03 19.37 21.75
C ARG A 213 3.03 20.33 21.10
N ALA A 214 3.31 20.14 19.81
CA ALA A 214 4.17 21.03 19.02
C ALA A 214 3.53 22.43 18.88
N ALA A 215 2.21 22.49 18.68
CA ALA A 215 1.51 23.75 18.46
C ALA A 215 1.49 24.66 19.68
N ARG A 216 1.31 24.09 20.87
CA ARG A 216 1.35 24.86 22.14
C ARG A 216 2.74 25.38 22.49
N GLY A 217 3.82 24.75 21.99
CA GLY A 217 5.20 25.17 22.26
C GLY A 217 5.85 26.02 21.17
N LEU A 218 5.42 25.88 19.91
CA LEU A 218 6.00 26.60 18.76
C LEU A 218 5.21 27.86 18.37
N PHE A 219 3.93 27.95 18.75
CA PHE A 219 3.03 28.99 18.26
C PHE A 219 2.38 29.83 19.38
N GLU A 220 3.15 30.73 19.97
CA GLU A 220 2.57 31.84 20.74
C GLU A 220 1.85 32.81 19.77
N GLY A 221 0.56 33.09 20.02
CA GLY A 221 -0.22 34.09 19.27
C GLY A 221 -1.20 33.56 18.21
N ILE A 222 -1.41 32.25 18.10
CA ILE A 222 -2.52 31.70 17.28
C ILE A 222 -3.84 31.81 18.04
N SER A 223 -4.92 32.20 17.38
CA SER A 223 -6.28 32.20 17.97
C SER A 223 -6.69 30.79 18.41
N GLU A 224 -7.33 30.64 19.58
CA GLU A 224 -7.77 29.32 20.09
C GLU A 224 -8.57 28.50 19.07
N ARG A 225 -9.43 29.16 18.29
CA ARG A 225 -10.20 28.54 17.20
C ARG A 225 -9.33 27.84 16.13
N MET A 226 -8.17 28.41 15.81
CA MET A 226 -7.26 27.83 14.83
C MET A 226 -6.42 26.70 15.43
N ILE A 227 -6.06 26.79 16.72
CA ILE A 227 -5.45 25.66 17.44
C ILE A 227 -6.42 24.50 17.50
N GLU A 228 -7.70 24.76 17.76
CA GLU A 228 -8.76 23.76 17.76
C GLU A 228 -8.92 23.12 16.38
N GLU A 229 -9.02 23.91 15.31
CA GLU A 229 -9.15 23.38 13.95
C GLU A 229 -7.87 22.63 13.47
N LEU A 230 -6.66 23.11 13.79
CA LEU A 230 -5.39 22.41 13.51
C LEU A 230 -5.19 21.17 14.40
N SER A 231 -5.75 21.14 15.61
CA SER A 231 -5.71 19.96 16.49
C SER A 231 -6.70 18.89 16.01
N VAL A 232 -7.81 19.34 15.44
CA VAL A 232 -8.81 18.50 14.78
C VAL A 232 -8.21 17.91 13.50
N GLU A 233 -7.54 18.70 12.65
CA GLU A 233 -6.82 18.27 11.43
C GLU A 233 -5.51 17.50 11.71
N GLY A 234 -4.86 17.78 12.83
CA GLY A 234 -3.52 17.31 13.18
C GLY A 234 -3.44 15.84 13.60
N THR A 235 -4.55 15.12 13.58
CA THR A 235 -4.53 13.65 13.61
C THR A 235 -4.04 13.06 12.28
N ILE A 236 -4.13 13.78 11.16
CA ILE A 236 -3.79 13.25 9.82
C ILE A 236 -2.28 13.10 9.60
N LEU A 237 -1.43 13.76 10.40
CA LEU A 237 0.01 13.82 10.18
C LEU A 237 0.80 13.30 11.38
N SER A 238 1.24 12.04 11.29
CA SER A 238 2.30 11.49 12.14
C SER A 238 3.57 11.25 11.34
N SER A 239 4.65 10.88 12.04
CA SER A 239 5.89 10.37 11.44
C SER A 239 5.74 9.07 10.62
N GLU A 240 4.52 8.54 10.49
CA GLU A 240 4.20 7.32 9.72
C GLU A 240 3.29 7.60 8.52
N SER A 241 3.07 8.88 8.18
CA SER A 241 2.20 9.28 7.06
C SER A 241 3.02 9.59 5.82
N ASP A 242 2.64 8.99 4.70
CA ASP A 242 3.15 9.24 3.36
C ASP A 242 2.28 10.33 2.69
N ILE A 243 2.92 11.28 2.01
CA ILE A 243 2.25 12.34 1.24
C ILE A 243 2.71 12.25 -0.21
N ASP A 244 1.81 11.89 -1.13
CA ASP A 244 2.07 11.85 -2.56
C ASP A 244 1.55 13.14 -3.21
N ILE A 245 2.46 13.95 -3.76
CA ILE A 245 2.17 15.16 -4.54
C ILE A 245 2.41 14.84 -6.01
N THR A 246 1.38 14.92 -6.83
CA THR A 246 1.46 14.61 -8.27
C THR A 246 1.11 15.83 -9.11
N LEU A 247 2.06 16.27 -9.94
CA LEU A 247 1.83 17.32 -10.92
C LEU A 247 1.30 16.69 -12.21
N GLY A 248 0.25 17.29 -12.77
CA GLY A 248 -0.29 16.89 -14.06
C GLY A 248 0.36 17.64 -15.22
N ASN A 249 0.02 17.24 -16.44
CA ASN A 249 0.50 17.93 -17.63
C ASN A 249 -0.01 19.37 -17.67
N PRO A 250 0.84 20.35 -18.05
CA PRO A 250 0.43 21.74 -18.21
C PRO A 250 -0.72 21.89 -19.20
N ILE A 251 -1.71 22.71 -18.83
CA ILE A 251 -2.83 23.11 -19.69
C ILE A 251 -2.47 24.47 -20.29
N ASP A 252 -2.26 24.54 -21.60
CA ASP A 252 -1.96 25.80 -22.29
C ASP A 252 -3.25 26.62 -22.44
N ILE A 253 -3.23 27.84 -21.92
CA ILE A 253 -4.42 28.69 -21.88
C ILE A 253 -4.76 29.24 -23.28
N ARG A 254 -3.79 29.32 -24.18
CA ARG A 254 -4.01 29.77 -25.55
C ARG A 254 -5.01 28.89 -26.28
N GLU A 255 -4.96 27.58 -26.07
CA GLU A 255 -5.91 26.62 -26.68
C GLU A 255 -7.38 26.93 -26.32
N TYR A 256 -7.63 27.55 -25.16
CA TYR A 256 -8.98 27.94 -24.72
C TYR A 256 -9.44 29.27 -25.32
N LEU A 257 -8.49 30.16 -25.65
CA LEU A 257 -8.74 31.46 -26.25
C LEU A 257 -8.80 31.40 -27.79
N GLU A 258 -8.11 30.46 -28.44
CA GLU A 258 -8.11 30.29 -29.91
C GLU A 258 -9.43 29.74 -30.49
N LYS A 259 -10.43 29.48 -29.64
CA LYS A 259 -11.78 29.10 -30.08
C LYS A 259 -12.39 30.21 -30.94
N LYS A 260 -13.04 29.85 -32.06
CA LYS A 260 -13.67 30.78 -33.02
C LYS A 260 -14.50 31.91 -32.39
N LYS A 261 -15.17 31.65 -31.27
CA LYS A 261 -15.98 32.64 -30.54
C LYS A 261 -15.20 33.86 -30.02
N PHE A 262 -13.89 33.73 -29.83
CA PHE A 262 -13.01 34.80 -29.36
C PHE A 262 -12.21 35.46 -30.49
N ALA A 263 -12.30 34.97 -31.74
CA ALA A 263 -11.55 35.54 -32.86
C ALA A 263 -11.76 37.07 -33.03
N PRO A 264 -12.98 37.62 -32.90
CA PRO A 264 -13.17 39.08 -32.96
C PRO A 264 -12.49 39.81 -31.79
N LEU A 265 -12.50 39.22 -30.60
CA LEU A 265 -11.89 39.79 -29.39
C LEU A 265 -10.35 39.75 -29.45
N LEU A 266 -9.78 38.74 -30.11
CA LEU A 266 -8.35 38.54 -30.28
C LEU A 266 -7.77 39.23 -31.53
N ALA A 267 -8.60 39.77 -32.41
CA ALA A 267 -8.12 40.56 -33.55
C ALA A 267 -7.28 41.74 -33.04
N CYS A 268 -6.10 41.95 -33.63
CA CYS A 268 -5.26 43.10 -33.35
C CYS A 268 -5.80 44.33 -34.09
N GLY A 269 -5.77 45.50 -33.46
CA GLY A 269 -6.30 46.74 -34.04
C GLY A 269 -6.01 47.97 -33.18
N GLU A 270 -6.51 49.13 -33.62
CA GLU A 270 -6.25 50.40 -32.92
C GLU A 270 -6.81 50.44 -31.49
N GLY A 271 -7.85 49.65 -31.20
CA GLY A 271 -8.51 49.56 -29.89
C GLY A 271 -7.85 48.62 -28.86
N ASP A 272 -6.63 48.14 -29.11
CA ASP A 272 -5.95 47.16 -28.25
C ASP A 272 -5.57 47.71 -26.87
N LEU A 273 -5.40 49.04 -26.76
CA LEU A 273 -5.12 49.72 -25.49
C LEU A 273 -6.36 49.74 -24.59
N GLU A 274 -7.51 50.10 -25.14
CA GLU A 274 -8.82 50.11 -24.47
C GLU A 274 -9.25 48.70 -24.08
N ALA A 275 -8.86 47.69 -24.87
CA ALA A 275 -9.13 46.29 -24.57
C ALA A 275 -8.46 45.81 -23.25
N LEU A 276 -7.34 46.44 -22.83
CA LEU A 276 -6.69 46.17 -21.55
C LEU A 276 -7.45 46.74 -20.34
N GLU A 277 -8.46 47.58 -20.58
CA GLU A 277 -9.29 48.21 -19.55
C GLU A 277 -10.65 47.51 -19.36
N LEU A 278 -11.01 46.59 -20.26
CA LEU A 278 -12.26 45.84 -20.20
C LEU A 278 -12.34 44.95 -18.95
N ASP A 279 -13.55 44.89 -18.35
CA ASP A 279 -13.88 43.86 -17.37
C ASP A 279 -14.01 42.49 -18.04
N THR A 280 -12.86 41.83 -18.13
CA THR A 280 -12.69 40.51 -18.73
C THR A 280 -13.30 39.38 -17.91
N ARG A 281 -13.77 39.62 -16.68
CA ARG A 281 -14.41 38.57 -15.87
C ARG A 281 -15.70 38.08 -16.51
N SER A 282 -16.55 39.00 -16.98
CA SER A 282 -17.82 38.65 -17.61
C SER A 282 -17.65 37.92 -18.95
N LEU A 283 -16.63 38.31 -19.74
CA LEU A 283 -16.33 37.80 -21.07
C LEU A 283 -15.93 36.31 -21.08
N PHE A 284 -15.25 35.86 -20.03
CA PHE A 284 -14.68 34.51 -19.99
C PHE A 284 -15.45 33.51 -19.14
N ASN A 285 -16.59 33.90 -18.55
CA ASN A 285 -17.33 33.09 -17.56
C ASN A 285 -17.55 31.62 -17.99
N ASP A 286 -18.07 31.38 -19.20
CA ASP A 286 -18.36 30.02 -19.66
C ASP A 286 -17.08 29.22 -19.95
N THR A 287 -16.10 29.84 -20.60
CA THR A 287 -14.80 29.19 -20.84
C THR A 287 -14.06 28.91 -19.53
N ALA A 288 -14.19 29.78 -18.54
CA ALA A 288 -13.62 29.58 -17.21
C ALA A 288 -14.26 28.38 -16.52
N ARG A 289 -15.58 28.18 -16.64
CA ARG A 289 -16.26 26.97 -16.14
C ARG A 289 -15.78 25.71 -16.83
N ASP A 290 -15.60 25.74 -18.15
CA ASP A 290 -15.07 24.60 -18.92
C ASP A 290 -13.64 24.25 -18.50
N LEU A 291 -12.77 25.26 -18.39
CA LEU A 291 -11.39 25.11 -17.95
C LEU A 291 -11.31 24.58 -16.52
N THR A 292 -12.18 25.10 -15.63
CA THR A 292 -12.32 24.61 -14.26
C THR A 292 -12.73 23.15 -14.21
N ARG A 293 -13.69 22.73 -15.03
CA ARG A 293 -14.08 21.33 -15.13
C ARG A 293 -12.92 20.46 -15.59
N ASP A 294 -12.14 20.92 -16.57
CA ASP A 294 -11.00 20.17 -17.09
C ASP A 294 -9.88 20.00 -16.07
N TYR A 295 -9.42 21.08 -15.42
CA TYR A 295 -8.38 20.94 -14.42
C TYR A 295 -8.86 20.17 -13.18
N MET A 296 -10.13 20.30 -12.75
CA MET A 296 -10.67 19.50 -11.64
C MET A 296 -10.67 18.02 -11.98
N LYS A 297 -11.04 17.66 -13.21
CA LYS A 297 -10.96 16.28 -13.70
C LYS A 297 -9.52 15.76 -13.66
N LYS A 298 -8.56 16.55 -14.14
CA LYS A 298 -7.14 16.18 -14.12
C LYS A 298 -6.63 16.01 -12.69
N ILE A 299 -6.93 16.94 -11.77
CA ILE A 299 -6.57 16.84 -10.34
C ILE A 299 -7.01 15.49 -9.76
N TYR A 300 -8.30 15.14 -9.78
CA TYR A 300 -8.75 13.91 -9.11
C TYR A 300 -8.47 12.63 -9.89
N SER A 301 -8.20 12.72 -11.20
CA SER A 301 -7.75 11.54 -11.96
C SER A 301 -6.36 11.04 -11.53
N MET A 302 -5.58 11.91 -10.87
CA MET A 302 -4.23 11.62 -10.40
C MET A 302 -4.17 11.09 -8.96
N THR A 303 -5.30 10.91 -8.29
CA THR A 303 -5.37 10.38 -6.92
C THR A 303 -4.58 9.08 -6.79
N THR A 304 -3.67 9.04 -5.82
CA THR A 304 -2.86 7.84 -5.55
C THR A 304 -3.69 6.81 -4.78
N VAL A 305 -4.02 5.69 -5.41
CA VAL A 305 -4.84 4.64 -4.79
C VAL A 305 -4.01 3.93 -3.71
N ASN A 306 -4.56 3.81 -2.50
CA ASN A 306 -3.91 3.19 -1.35
C ASN A 306 -4.82 2.12 -0.70
N TYR A 307 -4.33 1.47 0.37
CA TYR A 307 -5.11 0.43 1.06
C TYR A 307 -6.44 0.95 1.61
N ASP A 308 -6.44 2.14 2.20
CA ASP A 308 -7.62 2.68 2.87
C ASP A 308 -8.72 2.99 1.86
N HIS A 309 -8.36 3.49 0.66
CA HIS A 309 -9.28 3.64 -0.48
C HIS A 309 -9.96 2.32 -0.86
N ILE A 310 -9.17 1.24 -1.01
CA ILE A 310 -9.68 -0.08 -1.39
C ILE A 310 -10.56 -0.66 -0.27
N PHE A 311 -10.11 -0.58 0.98
CA PHE A 311 -10.81 -1.13 2.13
C PHE A 311 -12.19 -0.49 2.30
N SER A 312 -12.22 0.84 2.44
CA SER A 312 -13.45 1.62 2.64
C SER A 312 -14.44 1.44 1.48
N THR A 313 -13.95 1.39 0.24
CA THR A 313 -14.79 1.26 -0.96
C THR A 313 -15.36 -0.16 -1.13
N ILE A 314 -14.61 -1.21 -0.75
CA ILE A 314 -15.16 -2.58 -0.71
C ILE A 314 -16.29 -2.65 0.32
N ILE A 315 -16.10 -2.13 1.53
CA ILE A 315 -17.17 -2.07 2.55
C ILE A 315 -18.37 -1.29 2.00
N ARG A 316 -18.16 -0.15 1.36
CA ARG A 316 -19.22 0.69 0.75
C ARG A 316 -20.10 -0.09 -0.23
N PHE A 317 -19.51 -0.87 -1.14
CA PHE A 317 -20.22 -1.60 -2.19
C PHE A 317 -20.66 -3.02 -1.83
N GLN A 318 -20.20 -3.57 -0.72
CA GLN A 318 -20.61 -4.90 -0.28
C GLN A 318 -22.12 -4.96 -0.02
N LYS A 319 -22.78 -5.97 -0.60
CA LYS A 319 -24.23 -6.21 -0.49
C LYS A 319 -24.65 -6.86 0.83
N HIS A 320 -23.87 -7.80 1.34
CA HIS A 320 -24.23 -8.54 2.54
C HIS A 320 -23.91 -7.75 3.81
N ARG A 321 -24.87 -7.74 4.75
CA ARG A 321 -24.69 -7.15 6.09
C ARG A 321 -23.56 -7.83 6.83
N LYS A 322 -23.57 -9.17 6.86
CA LYS A 322 -22.59 -10.00 7.57
C LYS A 322 -21.47 -10.44 6.64
N PHE A 323 -20.23 -10.34 7.10
CA PHE A 323 -19.05 -10.86 6.40
C PHE A 323 -18.00 -11.36 7.39
N LYS A 324 -17.19 -12.33 6.97
CA LYS A 324 -16.04 -12.81 7.75
C LYS A 324 -14.78 -12.08 7.31
N GLU A 325 -13.81 -11.98 8.21
CA GLU A 325 -12.49 -11.38 7.94
C GLU A 325 -11.85 -11.98 6.69
N ARG A 326 -11.79 -13.31 6.64
CA ARG A 326 -11.29 -14.10 5.51
C ARG A 326 -11.89 -13.67 4.17
N ALA A 327 -13.21 -13.53 4.11
CA ALA A 327 -13.92 -13.17 2.90
C ALA A 327 -13.65 -11.72 2.45
N TYR A 328 -13.35 -10.84 3.40
CA TYR A 328 -13.01 -9.45 3.14
C TYR A 328 -11.56 -9.29 2.66
N ARG A 329 -10.60 -9.94 3.34
CA ARG A 329 -9.20 -10.04 2.90
C ARG A 329 -9.06 -10.60 1.49
N ASN A 330 -9.83 -11.64 1.14
CA ASN A 330 -9.84 -12.21 -0.20
C ASN A 330 -10.28 -11.18 -1.27
N ARG A 331 -11.28 -10.34 -0.97
CA ARG A 331 -11.73 -9.28 -1.89
C ARG A 331 -10.67 -8.21 -2.07
N ILE A 332 -10.06 -7.77 -0.97
CA ILE A 332 -8.98 -6.79 -0.98
C ILE A 332 -7.81 -7.28 -1.83
N PHE A 333 -7.32 -8.49 -1.57
CA PHE A 333 -6.21 -9.08 -2.31
C PHE A 333 -6.50 -9.13 -3.81
N LEU A 334 -7.67 -9.67 -4.19
CA LEU A 334 -8.01 -9.80 -5.61
C LEU A 334 -8.16 -8.43 -6.28
N CYS A 335 -8.68 -7.44 -5.56
CA CYS A 335 -8.76 -6.06 -6.05
C CYS A 335 -7.37 -5.49 -6.33
N ILE A 336 -6.45 -5.60 -5.38
CA ILE A 336 -5.08 -5.09 -5.55
C ILE A 336 -4.38 -5.86 -6.68
N TYR A 337 -4.51 -7.19 -6.70
CA TYR A 337 -3.91 -8.03 -7.75
C TYR A 337 -4.35 -7.63 -9.17
N LEU A 338 -5.64 -7.32 -9.35
CA LEU A 338 -6.16 -6.87 -10.65
C LEU A 338 -5.75 -5.42 -10.95
N LEU A 339 -5.77 -4.52 -9.96
CA LEU A 339 -5.34 -3.13 -10.12
C LEU A 339 -3.89 -3.02 -10.57
N ARG A 340 -2.99 -3.83 -10.00
CA ARG A 340 -1.56 -3.84 -10.39
C ARG A 340 -1.34 -4.23 -11.85
N LYS A 341 -2.29 -4.93 -12.47
CA LYS A 341 -2.25 -5.27 -13.90
C LYS A 341 -2.84 -4.16 -14.77
N MET A 342 -3.60 -3.25 -14.19
CA MET A 342 -4.17 -2.09 -14.85
C MET A 342 -3.19 -0.91 -14.74
N LYS A 343 -2.50 -0.58 -15.83
CA LYS A 343 -1.44 0.46 -15.83
C LYS A 343 -1.97 1.91 -15.83
N ASN A 344 -3.27 2.12 -15.69
CA ASN A 344 -3.92 3.42 -15.78
C ASN A 344 -4.16 4.09 -14.41
N PHE A 345 -3.78 3.45 -13.30
CA PHE A 345 -3.90 4.03 -11.97
C PHE A 345 -2.53 4.24 -11.34
N ARG A 346 -2.42 5.34 -10.59
CA ARG A 346 -1.30 5.56 -9.68
C ARG A 346 -1.55 4.78 -8.39
N LEU A 347 -0.70 3.81 -8.08
CA LEU A 347 -0.81 2.98 -6.89
C LEU A 347 0.26 3.37 -5.87
N HIS A 348 -0.14 3.45 -4.61
CA HIS A 348 0.79 3.62 -3.51
C HIS A 348 1.78 2.45 -3.45
N GLN A 349 3.06 2.69 -3.16
CA GLN A 349 4.12 1.67 -3.21
C GLN A 349 3.80 0.41 -2.38
N LEU A 350 3.12 0.57 -1.24
CA LEU A 350 2.75 -0.56 -0.39
C LEU A 350 1.72 -1.51 -1.02
N LEU A 351 0.93 -1.05 -2.00
CA LEU A 351 0.07 -1.94 -2.79
C LEU A 351 0.89 -2.80 -3.76
N GLU A 352 2.10 -2.38 -4.13
CA GLU A 352 3.02 -3.15 -4.97
C GLU A 352 3.82 -4.17 -4.16
N THR A 353 4.27 -3.79 -2.96
CA THR A 353 5.27 -4.56 -2.21
C THR A 353 4.67 -5.51 -1.17
N THR A 354 3.61 -5.13 -0.45
CA THR A 354 3.13 -5.87 0.74
C THR A 354 1.71 -6.42 0.62
N TYR A 355 1.09 -6.36 -0.56
CA TYR A 355 -0.32 -6.75 -0.74
C TYR A 355 -0.64 -8.21 -0.44
N ARG A 356 0.36 -9.09 -0.46
CA ARG A 356 0.19 -10.51 -0.10
C ARG A 356 -0.03 -10.71 1.40
N ASP A 357 0.49 -9.82 2.24
CA ASP A 357 0.32 -9.87 3.70
C ASP A 357 -1.16 -9.81 4.11
N ILE A 358 -2.00 -9.22 3.26
CA ILE A 358 -3.45 -9.17 3.47
C ILE A 358 -4.08 -10.57 3.43
N ILE A 359 -3.67 -11.44 2.49
CA ILE A 359 -4.36 -12.71 2.24
C ILE A 359 -3.82 -13.87 3.09
N TYR A 360 -2.57 -13.77 3.56
CA TYR A 360 -1.89 -14.83 4.31
C TYR A 360 -2.46 -15.08 5.72
N GLU A 361 -3.35 -14.21 6.23
CA GLU A 361 -3.96 -14.32 7.57
C GLU A 361 -2.98 -14.30 8.75
N ASP A 362 -1.73 -13.87 8.51
CA ASP A 362 -0.85 -13.41 9.58
C ASP A 362 -1.35 -12.04 10.10
N TYR A 363 -0.88 -11.63 11.28
CA TYR A 363 -1.23 -10.31 11.82
C TYR A 363 -0.77 -9.19 10.88
N SER A 364 -1.74 -8.41 10.39
CA SER A 364 -1.50 -7.24 9.54
C SER A 364 -1.92 -5.98 10.28
N PRO A 365 -0.97 -5.14 10.75
CA PRO A 365 -1.29 -3.91 11.47
C PRO A 365 -2.19 -2.97 10.66
N LYS A 366 -1.93 -2.86 9.36
CA LYS A 366 -2.67 -1.98 8.45
C LYS A 366 -4.15 -2.38 8.35
N PHE A 367 -4.42 -3.69 8.26
CA PHE A 367 -5.78 -4.23 8.22
C PHE A 367 -6.50 -4.02 9.56
N HIS A 368 -5.88 -4.40 10.68
CA HIS A 368 -6.53 -4.34 12.00
C HIS A 368 -6.82 -2.90 12.41
N SER A 369 -5.84 -2.00 12.27
CA SER A 369 -6.05 -0.57 12.55
C SER A 369 -7.21 0.02 11.71
N PHE A 370 -7.47 -0.53 10.52
CA PHE A 370 -8.55 -0.01 9.66
C PHE A 370 -9.90 -0.54 10.13
N MET A 371 -9.94 -1.83 10.48
CA MET A 371 -11.14 -2.42 11.07
C MET A 371 -11.48 -1.76 12.40
N ASP A 372 -10.49 -1.40 13.22
CA ASP A 372 -10.67 -0.67 14.47
C ASP A 372 -11.22 0.74 14.24
N LEU A 373 -10.77 1.44 13.18
CA LEU A 373 -11.37 2.68 12.71
C LEU A 373 -12.85 2.48 12.35
N CYS A 374 -13.16 1.51 11.50
CA CYS A 374 -14.53 1.21 11.08
C CYS A 374 -15.46 0.84 12.25
N ILE A 375 -14.93 0.15 13.27
CA ILE A 375 -15.68 -0.21 14.49
C ILE A 375 -15.97 1.02 15.33
N ARG A 376 -14.95 1.84 15.54
CA ARG A 376 -15.07 3.09 16.30
C ARG A 376 -16.07 4.06 15.67
N GLU A 377 -16.04 4.19 14.34
CA GLU A 377 -16.98 5.02 13.57
C GLU A 377 -18.34 4.34 13.34
N LYS A 378 -18.57 3.15 13.93
CA LYS A 378 -19.82 2.39 13.85
C LYS A 378 -20.26 2.02 12.42
N TRP A 379 -19.35 2.09 11.45
CA TRP A 379 -19.52 1.57 10.09
C TRP A 379 -19.68 0.06 10.08
N VAL A 380 -18.96 -0.59 10.99
CA VAL A 380 -18.95 -2.04 11.17
C VAL A 380 -19.04 -2.34 12.66
N ARG A 381 -19.76 -3.39 13.04
CA ARG A 381 -19.67 -3.98 14.39
C ARG A 381 -19.04 -5.38 14.29
N LYS A 382 -18.24 -5.77 15.27
CA LYS A 382 -17.66 -7.12 15.38
C LYS A 382 -18.49 -7.95 16.37
N GLU A 383 -18.93 -9.14 15.96
CA GLU A 383 -19.54 -10.13 16.86
C GLU A 383 -18.95 -11.50 16.56
N GLY A 384 -18.23 -12.07 17.53
CA GLY A 384 -17.48 -13.33 17.34
C GLY A 384 -16.47 -13.23 16.20
N ASP A 385 -16.54 -14.17 15.25
CA ASP A 385 -15.66 -14.27 14.07
C ASP A 385 -16.13 -13.45 12.86
N ALA A 386 -17.20 -12.65 13.03
CA ALA A 386 -17.87 -11.96 11.94
C ALA A 386 -18.01 -10.46 12.19
N TYR A 387 -18.07 -9.74 11.07
CA TYR A 387 -18.32 -8.32 11.00
C TYR A 387 -19.70 -8.07 10.40
N TYR A 388 -20.38 -7.03 10.90
CA TYR A 388 -21.68 -6.61 10.40
C TYR A 388 -21.61 -5.14 10.00
N LYS A 389 -21.82 -4.88 8.71
CA LYS A 389 -21.96 -3.54 8.16
C LYS A 389 -23.24 -2.90 8.69
N ASN A 390 -23.14 -1.64 9.12
CA ASN A 390 -24.29 -0.83 9.47
C ASN A 390 -24.87 -0.16 8.20
N PHE A 391 -26.14 -0.44 7.89
CA PHE A 391 -26.82 0.16 6.73
C PHE A 391 -27.51 1.50 7.07
N GLU A 392 -27.76 1.77 8.35
CA GLU A 392 -28.44 3.00 8.78
C GLU A 392 -27.58 4.26 8.62
N LEU A 393 -26.27 4.09 8.40
CA LEU A 393 -25.37 5.17 7.99
C LEU A 393 -25.58 5.60 6.52
N LYS A 394 -26.45 4.93 5.75
CA LYS A 394 -26.79 5.34 4.38
C LYS A 394 -28.21 5.90 4.31
N ARG A 395 -28.26 7.15 3.82
CA ARG A 395 -29.43 7.94 3.39
C ARG A 395 -30.19 8.63 4.52
N GLY A 396 -29.90 9.91 4.74
CA GLY A 396 -30.95 10.89 5.09
C GLY A 396 -31.04 11.38 6.54
N ARG A 397 -30.13 11.04 7.45
CA ARG A 397 -30.15 11.60 8.83
C ARG A 397 -29.15 12.72 9.11
N PHE A 398 -28.32 13.10 8.15
CA PHE A 398 -27.44 14.25 8.29
C PHE A 398 -28.20 15.49 7.84
N GLN A 399 -28.91 16.16 8.75
CA GLN A 399 -29.13 17.59 8.58
C GLN A 399 -27.74 18.22 8.52
N PHE A 400 -27.40 18.75 7.34
CA PHE A 400 -26.07 19.05 6.85
C PHE A 400 -25.43 20.30 7.49
N HIS A 401 -25.28 20.29 8.81
CA HIS A 401 -24.44 21.26 9.52
C HIS A 401 -23.34 20.50 10.27
N SER A 402 -22.11 20.57 9.72
CA SER A 402 -20.88 19.91 10.19
C SER A 402 -20.82 18.38 10.06
N ILE A 403 -20.27 17.89 8.93
CA ILE A 403 -19.56 16.60 8.94
C ILE A 403 -18.35 16.82 9.84
N ARG A 404 -18.39 16.26 11.05
CA ARG A 404 -17.29 16.31 12.01
C ARG A 404 -16.20 15.33 11.56
N MET A 405 -14.96 15.55 12.00
CA MET A 405 -13.79 14.66 11.81
C MET A 405 -13.95 13.21 12.35
N GLU A 406 -15.18 12.78 12.65
CA GLU A 406 -15.55 11.48 13.20
C GLU A 406 -16.00 10.47 12.12
N GLU A 407 -15.93 10.84 10.82
CA GLU A 407 -16.39 10.00 9.69
C GLU A 407 -15.30 9.78 8.62
N ILE A 408 -14.06 9.53 9.05
CA ILE A 408 -12.88 9.38 8.19
C ILE A 408 -13.07 8.26 7.15
N THR A 409 -13.73 7.15 7.52
CA THR A 409 -14.00 6.05 6.58
C THR A 409 -14.85 6.48 5.38
N TYR A 410 -15.81 7.39 5.59
CA TYR A 410 -16.66 7.92 4.52
C TYR A 410 -15.85 8.80 3.58
N VAL A 411 -15.05 9.70 4.17
CA VAL A 411 -14.18 10.67 3.50
C VAL A 411 -13.18 9.95 2.58
N ILE A 412 -12.48 8.94 3.11
CA ILE A 412 -11.54 8.10 2.34
C ILE A 412 -12.21 7.50 1.10
N ALA A 413 -13.42 6.96 1.23
CA ALA A 413 -14.08 6.32 0.10
C ALA A 413 -14.67 7.32 -0.92
N ASN A 414 -14.81 8.62 -0.59
CA ASN A 414 -15.22 9.66 -1.54
C ASN A 414 -14.05 10.16 -2.40
N GLU A 415 -12.82 10.10 -1.88
CA GLU A 415 -11.61 10.54 -2.59
C GLU A 415 -11.36 9.81 -3.92
N VAL A 416 -11.85 8.58 -4.02
CA VAL A 416 -11.77 7.75 -5.25
C VAL A 416 -13.07 7.75 -6.06
N GLU A 417 -14.10 8.52 -5.67
CA GLU A 417 -15.34 8.66 -6.44
C GLU A 417 -15.10 9.15 -7.89
N PRO A 418 -14.15 10.07 -8.14
CA PRO A 418 -13.79 10.51 -9.50
C PRO A 418 -13.07 9.49 -10.38
N LEU A 419 -12.81 8.28 -9.89
CA LEU A 419 -12.13 7.21 -10.63
C LEU A 419 -13.15 6.12 -11.03
N PRO A 420 -13.96 6.31 -12.10
CA PRO A 420 -15.07 5.42 -12.42
C PRO A 420 -14.61 3.99 -12.71
N ASP A 421 -13.51 3.80 -13.42
CA ASP A 421 -12.96 2.47 -13.75
C ASP A 421 -12.53 1.71 -12.48
N LEU A 422 -11.97 2.42 -11.50
CA LEU A 422 -11.61 1.86 -10.19
C LEU A 422 -12.87 1.43 -9.43
N LEU A 423 -13.90 2.28 -9.41
CA LEU A 423 -15.17 1.95 -8.74
C LEU A 423 -15.87 0.75 -9.40
N ILE A 424 -15.85 0.66 -10.73
CA ILE A 424 -16.41 -0.49 -11.48
C ILE A 424 -15.71 -1.78 -11.05
N LEU A 425 -14.36 -1.77 -11.01
CA LEU A 425 -13.59 -2.92 -10.56
C LEU A 425 -13.92 -3.28 -9.11
N ILE A 426 -13.80 -2.33 -8.17
CA ILE A 426 -14.03 -2.59 -6.75
C ILE A 426 -15.46 -3.10 -6.53
N LYS A 427 -16.46 -2.48 -7.17
CA LYS A 427 -17.85 -2.90 -7.08
C LYS A 427 -18.05 -4.33 -7.59
N SER A 428 -17.44 -4.69 -8.72
CA SER A 428 -17.53 -6.06 -9.26
C SER A 428 -17.00 -7.10 -8.27
N ILE A 429 -15.87 -6.82 -7.60
CA ILE A 429 -15.23 -7.71 -6.64
C ILE A 429 -15.99 -7.75 -5.31
N ALA A 430 -16.41 -6.58 -4.81
CA ALA A 430 -17.16 -6.47 -3.57
C ALA A 430 -18.48 -7.28 -3.63
N GLN A 431 -19.10 -7.31 -4.81
CA GLN A 431 -20.38 -7.99 -5.06
C GLN A 431 -20.24 -9.42 -5.58
N ALA A 432 -19.03 -9.86 -5.94
CA ALA A 432 -18.79 -11.20 -6.46
C ALA A 432 -19.11 -12.29 -5.41
N PRO A 433 -19.66 -13.44 -5.85
CA PRO A 433 -19.93 -14.56 -4.95
C PRO A 433 -18.63 -15.20 -4.45
N ARG A 434 -18.67 -15.76 -3.25
CA ARG A 434 -17.47 -16.30 -2.56
C ARG A 434 -16.77 -17.40 -3.35
N HIS A 435 -17.51 -18.33 -3.95
CA HIS A 435 -16.92 -19.44 -4.70
C HIS A 435 -16.07 -18.95 -5.89
N ARG A 436 -16.55 -17.94 -6.63
CA ARG A 436 -15.82 -17.32 -7.74
C ARG A 436 -14.53 -16.66 -7.26
N LEU A 437 -14.60 -15.89 -6.17
CA LEU A 437 -13.42 -15.26 -5.58
C LEU A 437 -12.37 -16.29 -5.14
N SER A 438 -12.81 -17.37 -4.47
CA SER A 438 -11.92 -18.45 -4.05
C SER A 438 -11.29 -19.16 -5.24
N GLU A 439 -12.04 -19.42 -6.31
CA GLU A 439 -11.52 -20.03 -7.53
C GLU A 439 -10.45 -19.15 -8.20
N GLU A 440 -10.71 -17.86 -8.36
CA GLU A 440 -9.74 -16.94 -8.97
C GLU A 440 -8.46 -16.83 -8.13
N ILE A 441 -8.59 -16.71 -6.81
CA ILE A 441 -7.44 -16.72 -5.89
C ILE A 441 -6.63 -18.02 -6.05
N ARG A 442 -7.31 -19.18 -6.12
CA ARG A 442 -6.65 -20.47 -6.30
C ARG A 442 -5.84 -20.51 -7.60
N LYS A 443 -6.45 -20.06 -8.71
CA LYS A 443 -5.77 -20.00 -10.02
C LYS A 443 -4.55 -19.10 -9.97
N VAL A 444 -4.65 -17.92 -9.33
CA VAL A 444 -3.54 -16.98 -9.16
C VAL A 444 -2.37 -17.65 -8.46
N PHE A 445 -2.58 -18.24 -7.28
CA PHE A 445 -1.48 -18.81 -6.50
C PHE A 445 -0.93 -20.11 -7.10
N LEU A 446 -1.75 -20.96 -7.70
CA LEU A 446 -1.27 -22.15 -8.43
C LEU A 446 -0.40 -21.76 -9.62
N LYS A 447 -0.83 -20.77 -10.40
CA LYS A 447 -0.06 -20.26 -11.54
C LYS A 447 1.26 -19.64 -11.08
N GLU A 448 1.22 -18.81 -10.03
CA GLU A 448 2.40 -18.14 -9.47
C GLU A 448 3.41 -19.15 -8.94
N ASP A 449 3.00 -20.13 -8.12
CA ASP A 449 3.91 -21.16 -7.61
C ASP A 449 4.56 -21.99 -8.74
N ARG A 450 3.77 -22.30 -9.78
CA ARG A 450 4.29 -23.02 -10.94
C ARG A 450 5.26 -22.17 -11.76
N GLN A 451 4.96 -20.88 -11.95
CA GLN A 451 5.82 -19.95 -12.66
C GLN A 451 7.14 -19.75 -11.91
N ILE A 452 7.10 -19.49 -10.59
CA ILE A 452 8.31 -19.35 -9.77
C ILE A 452 9.16 -20.62 -9.84
N TYR A 453 8.54 -21.82 -9.77
CA TYR A 453 9.28 -23.06 -9.94
C TYR A 453 9.93 -23.18 -11.32
N THR A 454 9.19 -22.86 -12.39
CA THR A 454 9.68 -22.97 -13.77
C THR A 454 10.86 -22.02 -13.98
N GLU A 455 10.74 -20.77 -13.56
CA GLU A 455 11.82 -19.76 -13.63
C GLU A 455 13.05 -20.16 -12.80
N ASP A 456 12.84 -20.62 -11.56
CA ASP A 456 13.94 -21.09 -10.70
C ASP A 456 14.61 -22.33 -11.34
N HIS A 457 13.83 -23.28 -11.87
CA HIS A 457 14.34 -24.49 -12.48
C HIS A 457 15.12 -24.18 -13.75
N GLU A 458 14.57 -23.39 -14.69
CA GLU A 458 15.27 -22.98 -15.92
C GLU A 458 16.59 -22.26 -15.62
N LYS A 459 16.62 -21.37 -14.61
CA LYS A 459 17.81 -20.61 -14.25
C LYS A 459 18.89 -21.45 -13.58
N PHE A 460 18.51 -22.43 -12.74
CA PHE A 460 19.43 -23.13 -11.84
C PHE A 460 19.56 -24.63 -12.06
N PHE A 461 18.93 -25.19 -13.10
CA PHE A 461 18.95 -26.62 -13.40
C PHE A 461 20.38 -27.17 -13.50
N ILE A 462 20.57 -28.34 -12.88
CA ILE A 462 21.77 -29.16 -13.02
C ILE A 462 21.37 -30.62 -13.25
N LYS A 463 22.28 -31.45 -13.76
CA LYS A 463 21.99 -32.86 -14.06
C LYS A 463 21.49 -33.68 -12.84
N THR A 464 21.85 -33.25 -11.63
CA THR A 464 21.43 -33.87 -10.37
C THR A 464 20.18 -33.24 -9.75
N SER A 465 19.55 -32.26 -10.43
CA SER A 465 18.28 -31.70 -10.02
C SER A 465 17.17 -32.76 -10.00
N PRO A 466 16.25 -32.74 -9.02
CA PRO A 466 15.10 -33.61 -9.02
C PRO A 466 14.26 -33.42 -10.29
N VAL A 467 13.67 -34.50 -10.80
CA VAL A 467 12.74 -34.41 -11.92
C VAL A 467 11.53 -33.57 -11.55
N GLU A 468 10.93 -32.88 -12.53
CA GLU A 468 9.85 -31.93 -12.30
C GLU A 468 8.67 -32.49 -11.50
N LYS A 469 8.31 -33.76 -11.71
CA LYS A 469 7.24 -34.45 -10.98
C LYS A 469 7.47 -34.45 -9.46
N ASP A 470 8.72 -34.46 -9.03
CA ASP A 470 9.14 -34.54 -7.63
C ASP A 470 9.61 -33.16 -7.11
N GLY A 471 10.19 -32.32 -7.97
CA GLY A 471 10.68 -30.99 -7.63
C GLY A 471 9.59 -29.92 -7.53
N ALA A 472 8.51 -30.02 -8.30
CA ALA A 472 7.47 -28.99 -8.38
C ALA A 472 6.43 -29.08 -7.24
N PRO A 473 5.80 -27.95 -6.84
CA PRO A 473 4.66 -27.98 -5.94
C PRO A 473 3.47 -28.71 -6.58
N PHE A 474 2.57 -29.26 -5.77
CA PHE A 474 1.42 -30.01 -6.28
C PHE A 474 0.17 -29.84 -5.41
N LEU A 475 -1.01 -29.95 -6.03
CA LEU A 475 -2.30 -30.06 -5.35
C LEU A 475 -2.91 -31.44 -5.62
N LEU A 476 -3.27 -32.16 -4.56
CA LEU A 476 -4.02 -33.42 -4.64
C LEU A 476 -5.45 -33.20 -4.14
N GLU A 477 -6.41 -33.52 -4.99
CA GLU A 477 -7.83 -33.51 -4.64
C GLU A 477 -8.26 -34.85 -4.06
N PRO A 478 -9.13 -34.86 -3.03
CA PRO A 478 -9.59 -36.09 -2.41
C PRO A 478 -10.40 -36.92 -3.40
N LYS A 479 -10.33 -38.25 -3.27
CA LYS A 479 -11.14 -39.17 -4.09
C LYS A 479 -12.58 -39.32 -3.59
N THR A 480 -12.88 -38.75 -2.43
CA THR A 480 -14.16 -38.83 -1.72
C THR A 480 -14.53 -37.44 -1.21
N THR A 481 -15.66 -37.33 -0.51
CA THR A 481 -16.09 -36.07 0.12
C THR A 481 -14.98 -35.45 0.97
N ALA A 482 -14.65 -34.20 0.67
CA ALA A 482 -13.60 -33.47 1.34
C ALA A 482 -13.89 -33.29 2.84
N LYS A 483 -12.96 -33.74 3.69
CA LYS A 483 -12.98 -33.57 5.16
C LYS A 483 -12.29 -32.30 5.64
N GLY A 484 -11.34 -31.81 4.84
CA GLY A 484 -10.49 -30.66 5.15
C GLY A 484 -9.35 -30.57 4.15
N GLY A 485 -8.36 -29.74 4.45
CA GLY A 485 -7.21 -29.50 3.60
C GLY A 485 -5.92 -29.46 4.41
N VAL A 486 -4.85 -30.03 3.86
CA VAL A 486 -3.55 -30.17 4.49
C VAL A 486 -2.52 -29.41 3.66
N VAL A 487 -1.82 -28.47 4.29
CA VAL A 487 -0.61 -27.84 3.74
C VAL A 487 0.56 -28.66 4.24
N LEU A 488 1.28 -29.32 3.33
CA LEU A 488 2.37 -30.24 3.68
C LEU A 488 3.71 -29.70 3.17
N VAL A 489 4.70 -29.62 4.07
CA VAL A 489 5.99 -28.98 3.80
C VAL A 489 7.14 -29.98 3.99
N HIS A 490 8.05 -30.04 3.01
CA HIS A 490 9.24 -30.92 3.03
C HIS A 490 10.40 -30.33 3.87
N GLY A 491 11.44 -31.13 4.09
CA GLY A 491 12.64 -30.76 4.82
C GLY A 491 13.68 -29.98 4.01
N TYR A 492 14.65 -29.39 4.71
CA TYR A 492 15.78 -28.67 4.11
C TYR A 492 16.64 -29.60 3.23
N LEU A 493 17.18 -29.07 2.12
CA LEU A 493 17.89 -29.82 1.07
C LEU A 493 17.06 -30.86 0.31
N SER A 494 15.74 -30.92 0.55
CA SER A 494 14.84 -31.89 -0.10
C SER A 494 13.91 -31.21 -1.12
N CYS A 495 12.86 -31.90 -1.55
CA CYS A 495 11.85 -31.38 -2.47
C CYS A 495 10.46 -32.01 -2.19
N PRO A 496 9.37 -31.53 -2.82
CA PRO A 496 8.02 -32.05 -2.60
C PRO A 496 7.86 -33.57 -2.77
N GLY A 497 8.72 -34.24 -3.54
CA GLY A 497 8.76 -35.69 -3.65
C GLY A 497 8.88 -36.40 -2.29
N GLU A 498 9.59 -35.82 -1.32
CA GLU A 498 9.81 -36.38 0.02
C GLU A 498 8.52 -36.58 0.82
N ILE A 499 7.54 -35.72 0.60
CA ILE A 499 6.26 -35.71 1.33
C ILE A 499 5.11 -36.31 0.52
N ARG A 500 5.35 -36.67 -0.75
CA ARG A 500 4.33 -37.17 -1.67
C ARG A 500 3.67 -38.49 -1.22
N PRO A 501 4.37 -39.44 -0.57
CA PRO A 501 3.73 -40.63 0.00
C PRO A 501 2.70 -40.29 1.09
N LEU A 502 3.06 -39.44 2.05
CA LEU A 502 2.13 -38.97 3.09
C LEU A 502 0.97 -38.17 2.48
N ALA A 503 1.24 -37.30 1.50
CA ALA A 503 0.20 -36.56 0.80
C ALA A 503 -0.80 -37.50 0.10
N SER A 504 -0.32 -38.56 -0.55
CA SER A 504 -1.15 -39.57 -1.21
C SER A 504 -1.98 -40.35 -0.21
N TYR A 505 -1.40 -40.68 0.96
CA TYR A 505 -2.13 -41.31 2.07
C TYR A 505 -3.29 -40.45 2.55
N LEU A 506 -3.04 -39.17 2.88
CA LEU A 506 -4.07 -38.24 3.37
C LEU A 506 -5.13 -37.95 2.30
N ARG A 507 -4.74 -37.85 1.03
CA ARG A 507 -5.68 -37.76 -0.10
C ARG A 507 -6.65 -38.94 -0.12
N SER A 508 -6.16 -40.16 0.07
CA SER A 508 -6.99 -41.36 0.11
C SER A 508 -7.98 -41.37 1.29
N ARG A 509 -7.68 -40.60 2.34
CA ARG A 509 -8.53 -40.44 3.53
C ARG A 509 -9.54 -39.29 3.43
N GLY A 510 -9.60 -38.59 2.30
CA GLY A 510 -10.59 -37.54 2.02
C GLY A 510 -10.10 -36.11 2.25
N TYR A 511 -8.80 -35.85 2.24
CA TYR A 511 -8.25 -34.49 2.39
C TYR A 511 -7.77 -33.91 1.05
N TYR A 512 -7.97 -32.61 0.85
CA TYR A 512 -7.14 -31.86 -0.09
C TYR A 512 -5.72 -31.81 0.47
N VAL A 513 -4.70 -31.99 -0.35
CA VAL A 513 -3.30 -31.86 0.10
C VAL A 513 -2.52 -31.01 -0.86
N TYR A 514 -1.93 -29.93 -0.36
CA TYR A 514 -0.99 -29.12 -1.11
C TYR A 514 0.43 -29.41 -0.65
N GLY A 515 1.24 -29.98 -1.54
CA GLY A 515 2.67 -30.19 -1.32
C GLY A 515 3.42 -28.92 -1.67
N VAL A 516 3.90 -28.21 -0.65
CA VAL A 516 4.66 -26.97 -0.80
C VAL A 516 6.06 -27.29 -1.30
N ARG A 517 6.50 -26.58 -2.34
CA ARG A 517 7.92 -26.46 -2.68
C ARG A 517 8.48 -25.21 -2.01
N LEU A 518 9.46 -25.38 -1.13
CA LEU A 518 10.19 -24.23 -0.60
C LEU A 518 11.03 -23.62 -1.72
N ARG A 519 11.01 -22.29 -1.91
CA ARG A 519 11.89 -21.64 -2.89
C ARG A 519 13.36 -22.02 -2.64
N GLY A 520 14.15 -22.18 -3.70
CA GLY A 520 15.51 -22.74 -3.58
C GLY A 520 15.58 -24.27 -3.58
N HIS A 521 14.45 -24.96 -3.41
CA HIS A 521 14.38 -26.42 -3.34
C HIS A 521 13.70 -27.00 -4.59
N GLY A 522 13.99 -28.28 -4.88
CA GLY A 522 13.51 -28.96 -6.11
C GLY A 522 14.21 -28.51 -7.39
N THR A 523 15.33 -27.79 -7.26
CA THR A 523 16.14 -27.18 -8.33
C THR A 523 17.60 -27.53 -8.10
N SER A 524 18.43 -26.65 -7.51
CA SER A 524 19.83 -26.95 -7.20
C SER A 524 20.31 -26.30 -5.89
N PRO A 525 21.46 -26.75 -5.33
CA PRO A 525 22.06 -26.14 -4.16
C PRO A 525 22.39 -24.65 -4.33
N ARG A 526 22.70 -24.21 -5.56
CA ARG A 526 23.01 -22.82 -5.87
C ARG A 526 21.79 -21.93 -5.74
N ASP A 527 20.64 -22.39 -6.23
CA ASP A 527 19.36 -21.69 -6.03
C ASP A 527 19.10 -21.49 -4.53
N LEU A 528 19.21 -22.57 -3.74
CA LEU A 528 19.06 -22.52 -2.28
C LEU A 528 20.00 -21.53 -1.59
N ALA A 529 21.22 -21.36 -2.11
CA ALA A 529 22.20 -20.46 -1.52
C ALA A 529 21.79 -18.98 -1.60
N GLU A 530 20.92 -18.63 -2.56
CA GLU A 530 20.41 -17.28 -2.80
C GLU A 530 19.10 -16.95 -2.06
N ARG A 531 18.49 -17.92 -1.35
CA ARG A 531 17.16 -17.74 -0.73
C ARG A 531 17.24 -17.48 0.76
N THR A 532 16.28 -16.70 1.28
CA THR A 532 16.11 -16.50 2.72
C THR A 532 15.07 -17.45 3.30
N TRP A 533 15.00 -17.57 4.62
CA TRP A 533 13.94 -18.37 5.24
C TRP A 533 12.55 -17.74 5.05
N GLU A 534 12.47 -16.42 4.87
CA GLU A 534 11.22 -15.73 4.53
C GLU A 534 10.70 -16.17 3.15
N ASP A 535 11.56 -16.41 2.15
CA ASP A 535 11.15 -17.00 0.86
C ASP A 535 10.50 -18.39 1.07
N TRP A 536 11.02 -19.17 2.02
CA TRP A 536 10.49 -20.50 2.35
C TRP A 536 9.12 -20.38 3.03
N TYR A 537 8.99 -19.47 4.00
CA TYR A 537 7.72 -19.20 4.67
C TYR A 537 6.68 -18.62 3.72
N GLU A 538 7.09 -17.79 2.76
CA GLU A 538 6.20 -17.30 1.70
C GLU A 538 5.66 -18.44 0.84
N SER A 539 6.50 -19.44 0.55
CA SER A 539 6.07 -20.65 -0.17
C SER A 539 5.00 -21.44 0.58
N LEU A 540 5.14 -21.56 1.92
CA LEU A 540 4.10 -22.13 2.78
C LEU A 540 2.82 -21.29 2.71
N ASN A 541 2.94 -19.96 2.78
CA ASN A 541 1.80 -19.04 2.73
C ASN A 541 1.00 -19.12 1.42
N ARG A 542 1.68 -19.32 0.27
CA ARG A 542 1.00 -19.56 -1.01
C ARG A 542 0.23 -20.88 -0.99
N GLY A 543 0.84 -21.97 -0.50
CA GLY A 543 0.15 -23.24 -0.31
C GLY A 543 -1.03 -23.20 0.68
N TYR A 544 -0.87 -22.46 1.77
CA TYR A 544 -1.96 -22.16 2.71
C TYR A 544 -3.11 -21.45 2.02
N THR A 545 -2.82 -20.45 1.18
CA THR A 545 -3.84 -19.70 0.45
C THR A 545 -4.59 -20.56 -0.57
N VAL A 546 -3.89 -21.48 -1.23
CA VAL A 546 -4.50 -22.50 -2.10
C VAL A 546 -5.48 -23.37 -1.31
N ILE A 547 -5.07 -23.96 -0.19
CA ILE A 547 -5.95 -24.80 0.64
C ILE A 547 -7.12 -24.02 1.24
N LYS A 548 -6.86 -22.81 1.73
CA LYS A 548 -7.86 -21.87 2.26
C LYS A 548 -8.97 -21.54 1.24
N SER A 549 -8.64 -21.54 -0.06
CA SER A 549 -9.64 -21.33 -1.12
C SER A 549 -10.59 -22.51 -1.30
N LEU A 550 -10.21 -23.70 -0.84
CA LEU A 550 -10.95 -24.96 -1.00
C LEU A 550 -11.76 -25.32 0.24
N THR A 551 -11.29 -24.95 1.44
CA THR A 551 -11.91 -25.32 2.71
C THR A 551 -11.52 -24.39 3.86
N ASP A 552 -12.41 -24.26 4.84
CA ASP A 552 -12.14 -23.55 6.08
C ASP A 552 -11.41 -24.44 7.12
N ARG A 553 -11.38 -25.76 6.91
CA ARG A 553 -10.74 -26.74 7.79
C ARG A 553 -9.31 -27.01 7.32
N ILE A 554 -8.37 -26.22 7.83
CA ILE A 554 -6.98 -26.18 7.36
C ILE A 554 -6.07 -26.81 8.41
N ILE A 555 -5.28 -27.79 8.01
CA ILE A 555 -4.23 -28.40 8.82
C ILE A 555 -2.90 -28.04 8.17
N VAL A 556 -1.90 -27.71 8.98
CA VAL A 556 -0.55 -27.44 8.50
C VAL A 556 0.40 -28.45 9.11
N GLY A 557 1.28 -29.04 8.31
CA GLY A 557 2.29 -29.92 8.86
C GLY A 557 3.46 -30.14 7.93
N GLY A 558 4.52 -30.75 8.46
CA GLY A 558 5.71 -30.95 7.68
C GLY A 558 6.80 -31.75 8.37
N PHE A 559 7.83 -32.04 7.59
CA PHE A 559 8.99 -32.81 7.99
C PHE A 559 10.21 -31.92 8.16
N SER A 560 10.97 -32.11 9.24
CA SER A 560 12.19 -31.37 9.57
C SER A 560 11.96 -29.86 9.54
N THR A 561 12.65 -29.12 8.68
CA THR A 561 12.40 -27.68 8.44
C THR A 561 10.96 -27.36 8.07
N GLY A 562 10.27 -28.23 7.33
CA GLY A 562 8.85 -28.10 7.07
C GLY A 562 8.00 -28.20 8.33
N GLY A 563 8.42 -29.01 9.31
CA GLY A 563 7.81 -29.06 10.65
C GLY A 563 8.02 -27.74 11.42
N ALA A 564 9.22 -27.18 11.35
CA ALA A 564 9.51 -25.88 11.98
C ALA A 564 8.68 -24.73 11.38
N LEU A 565 8.59 -24.66 10.04
CA LEU A 565 7.76 -23.67 9.35
C LEU A 565 6.26 -23.88 9.64
N SER A 566 5.82 -25.13 9.85
CA SER A 566 4.43 -25.44 10.21
C SER A 566 4.08 -24.94 11.61
N LEU A 567 4.98 -25.14 12.59
CA LEU A 567 4.81 -24.59 13.95
C LEU A 567 4.86 -23.07 13.95
N LEU A 568 5.77 -22.47 13.17
CA LEU A 568 5.81 -21.02 12.96
C LEU A 568 4.48 -20.49 12.42
N ALA A 569 3.92 -21.14 11.38
CA ALA A 569 2.62 -20.77 10.82
C ALA A 569 1.49 -20.93 11.84
N ALA A 570 1.51 -21.97 12.67
CA ALA A 570 0.52 -22.19 13.73
C ALA A 570 0.51 -21.04 14.75
N GLY A 571 1.69 -20.57 15.19
CA GLY A 571 1.78 -19.47 16.14
C GLY A 571 1.38 -18.11 15.53
N ARG A 572 1.69 -17.88 14.25
CA ARG A 572 1.35 -16.62 13.54
C ARG A 572 -0.11 -16.52 13.12
N LYS A 573 -0.73 -17.64 12.72
CA LYS A 573 -2.10 -17.68 12.20
C LYS A 573 -3.15 -18.02 13.27
N GLY A 574 -2.73 -18.58 14.41
CA GLY A 574 -3.61 -18.92 15.53
C GLY A 574 -4.82 -19.75 15.13
N ASP A 575 -6.01 -19.28 15.49
CA ASP A 575 -7.32 -19.94 15.27
C ASP A 575 -7.70 -20.15 13.79
N LYS A 576 -6.93 -19.60 12.84
CA LYS A 576 -7.16 -19.78 11.40
C LYS A 576 -6.67 -21.13 10.87
N ILE A 577 -5.91 -21.87 11.68
CA ILE A 577 -5.50 -23.26 11.45
C ILE A 577 -6.27 -24.15 12.45
N GLN A 578 -6.74 -25.31 12.00
CA GLN A 578 -7.47 -26.26 12.84
C GLN A 578 -6.52 -27.06 13.76
N SER A 579 -5.39 -27.51 13.24
CA SER A 579 -4.36 -28.23 13.98
C SER A 579 -3.04 -28.22 13.23
N VAL A 580 -1.95 -28.51 13.95
CA VAL A 580 -0.60 -28.58 13.40
C VAL A 580 0.07 -29.90 13.75
N PHE A 581 0.88 -30.45 12.84
CA PHE A 581 1.77 -31.57 13.15
C PHE A 581 3.19 -31.31 12.64
N ALA A 582 4.19 -31.73 13.41
CA ALA A 582 5.59 -31.55 13.06
C ALA A 582 6.37 -32.85 13.27
N ILE A 583 7.12 -33.26 12.25
CA ILE A 583 7.88 -34.52 12.24
C ILE A 583 9.37 -34.16 12.26
N ASN A 584 10.10 -34.59 13.29
CA ASN A 584 11.53 -34.30 13.50
C ASN A 584 11.87 -32.80 13.38
N ALA A 585 11.03 -31.91 13.92
CA ALA A 585 11.25 -30.47 13.82
C ALA A 585 12.50 -30.04 14.63
N PRO A 586 13.41 -29.25 14.04
CA PRO A 586 14.63 -28.85 14.72
C PRO A 586 14.38 -27.65 15.66
N LEU A 587 14.77 -27.80 16.93
CA LEU A 587 15.03 -26.68 17.84
C LEU A 587 16.50 -26.67 18.29
N GLN A 588 17.11 -27.85 18.41
CA GLN A 588 18.55 -28.03 18.60
C GLN A 588 19.09 -29.05 17.58
N LEU A 589 20.25 -28.73 17.01
CA LEU A 589 20.95 -29.62 16.08
C LEU A 589 22.03 -30.42 16.82
N ARG A 590 22.13 -31.72 16.55
CA ARG A 590 22.97 -32.64 17.31
C ARG A 590 24.46 -32.29 17.20
N ARG A 591 25.18 -32.25 18.33
CA ARG A 591 26.64 -32.06 18.39
C ARG A 591 27.35 -33.40 18.19
N VAL A 592 27.69 -33.75 16.95
CA VAL A 592 28.49 -34.96 16.68
C VAL A 592 29.99 -34.59 16.73
N SER A 593 30.77 -35.31 17.53
CA SER A 593 32.23 -35.22 17.50
C SER A 593 32.74 -35.89 16.23
N ALA A 594 33.62 -35.22 15.48
CA ALA A 594 34.09 -35.68 14.17
C ALA A 594 34.93 -36.98 14.19
N ARG A 595 35.07 -37.65 15.34
CA ARG A 595 35.97 -38.79 15.53
C ARG A 595 35.29 -40.16 15.46
N LEU A 596 33.96 -40.26 15.41
CA LEU A 596 33.26 -41.55 15.62
C LEU A 596 32.18 -41.93 14.59
N ALA A 597 32.03 -41.24 13.46
CA ALA A 597 31.11 -41.66 12.40
C ALA A 597 31.61 -41.27 11.00
N PRO A 598 31.92 -42.22 10.09
CA PRO A 598 32.41 -41.91 8.74
C PRO A 598 31.35 -41.32 7.77
N SER A 599 30.06 -41.33 8.15
CA SER A 599 28.94 -41.18 7.20
C SER A 599 28.03 -39.96 7.38
N ILE A 600 28.28 -39.06 8.34
CA ILE A 600 27.44 -37.86 8.54
C ILE A 600 28.34 -36.63 8.74
N VAL A 601 28.33 -35.70 7.78
CA VAL A 601 28.95 -34.39 8.00
C VAL A 601 28.10 -33.63 9.01
N SER A 602 28.60 -33.52 10.25
CA SER A 602 27.85 -32.86 11.31
C SER A 602 27.67 -31.36 11.00
N MET A 603 26.43 -30.87 11.07
CA MET A 603 26.07 -29.46 10.83
C MET A 603 26.85 -28.49 11.74
N ASN A 604 27.29 -28.97 12.90
CA ASN A 604 28.12 -28.22 13.84
C ASN A 604 29.58 -28.08 13.40
N THR A 605 30.14 -29.04 12.64
CA THR A 605 31.48 -28.91 12.02
C THR A 605 31.47 -27.85 10.92
N LEU A 606 30.36 -27.76 10.18
CA LEU A 606 30.06 -26.71 9.20
C LEU A 606 30.05 -25.32 9.86
N ILE A 607 29.23 -25.13 10.91
CA ILE A 607 29.13 -23.86 11.64
C ILE A 607 30.49 -23.43 12.25
N LYS A 608 31.30 -24.39 12.74
CA LYS A 608 32.63 -24.11 13.29
C LYS A 608 33.69 -23.81 12.23
N ARG A 609 33.62 -24.41 11.03
CA ARG A 609 34.56 -24.13 9.92
C ARG A 609 34.35 -22.75 9.31
N VAL A 610 33.09 -22.30 9.21
CA VAL A 610 32.73 -20.93 8.79
C VAL A 610 33.38 -19.86 9.68
N LYS A 611 33.59 -20.16 10.96
CA LYS A 611 34.24 -19.23 11.90
C LYS A 611 35.77 -19.23 11.85
N ARG A 612 36.43 -20.15 11.12
CA ARG A 612 37.88 -20.39 11.31
C ARG A 612 38.80 -20.20 10.09
N GLN A 613 38.34 -20.13 8.84
CA GLN A 613 39.16 -19.74 7.67
C GLN A 613 38.28 -19.70 6.40
N GLY A 614 38.69 -18.95 5.37
CA GLY A 614 37.85 -18.43 4.28
C GLY A 614 37.11 -19.41 3.35
N VAL A 615 36.20 -18.81 2.56
CA VAL A 615 35.51 -19.22 1.32
C VAL A 615 35.24 -20.72 1.11
N VAL A 616 34.45 -21.33 1.98
CA VAL A 616 33.74 -22.57 1.61
C VAL A 616 32.26 -22.23 1.43
N GLU A 617 31.83 -22.08 0.17
CA GLU A 617 30.44 -21.75 -0.16
C GLU A 617 29.51 -22.96 -0.02
N PHE A 618 30.04 -24.16 -0.30
CA PHE A 618 29.30 -25.41 -0.39
C PHE A 618 30.02 -26.56 0.32
N VAL A 619 29.27 -27.43 1.00
CA VAL A 619 29.81 -28.63 1.66
C VAL A 619 29.13 -29.90 1.15
N PRO A 620 29.88 -30.98 0.84
CA PRO A 620 29.29 -32.24 0.39
C PRO A 620 28.26 -32.80 1.38
N ASN A 621 27.14 -33.30 0.85
CA ASN A 621 26.07 -33.97 1.58
C ASN A 621 25.89 -35.40 1.04
N ARG A 622 25.65 -36.37 1.93
CA ARG A 622 25.39 -37.78 1.58
C ARG A 622 23.98 -38.16 2.06
N PRO A 623 22.92 -37.79 1.30
CA PRO A 623 21.55 -38.00 1.76
C PRO A 623 21.07 -39.45 1.57
N GLU A 624 20.06 -39.83 2.35
CA GLU A 624 19.39 -41.13 2.23
C GLU A 624 18.66 -41.30 0.88
N ASN A 625 18.09 -40.22 0.32
CA ASN A 625 17.41 -40.23 -0.99
C ASN A 625 18.14 -39.32 -2.01
N THR A 626 19.17 -39.86 -2.65
CA THR A 626 20.03 -39.11 -3.60
C THR A 626 19.32 -38.55 -4.83
N HIS A 627 18.14 -39.07 -5.18
CA HIS A 627 17.31 -38.59 -6.29
C HIS A 627 16.40 -37.41 -5.91
N LEU A 628 16.21 -37.13 -4.61
CA LEU A 628 15.37 -36.04 -4.11
C LEU A 628 16.18 -34.96 -3.40
N ASN A 629 17.22 -35.36 -2.68
CA ASN A 629 18.00 -34.49 -1.82
C ASN A 629 19.26 -33.98 -2.51
N TYR A 630 19.60 -32.73 -2.21
CA TYR A 630 20.84 -32.13 -2.68
C TYR A 630 22.08 -32.83 -2.14
N LEU A 631 23.04 -33.08 -3.04
CA LEU A 631 24.35 -33.66 -2.72
C LEU A 631 25.35 -32.64 -2.17
N SER A 632 24.94 -31.37 -2.07
CA SER A 632 25.75 -30.28 -1.55
C SER A 632 24.88 -29.31 -0.75
N ASN A 633 25.41 -28.80 0.35
CA ASN A 633 24.72 -27.91 1.28
C ASN A 633 25.38 -26.52 1.26
N PRO A 634 24.64 -25.46 0.88
CA PRO A 634 25.15 -24.10 0.95
C PRO A 634 25.27 -23.62 2.40
N VAL A 635 26.39 -22.98 2.73
CA VAL A 635 26.60 -22.39 4.07
C VAL A 635 25.55 -21.32 4.38
N SER A 636 25.15 -20.53 3.39
CA SER A 636 24.09 -19.52 3.54
C SER A 636 22.76 -20.16 3.94
N GLY A 637 22.38 -21.27 3.32
CA GLY A 637 21.14 -21.98 3.66
C GLY A 637 21.11 -22.52 5.10
N VAL A 638 22.26 -22.94 5.66
CA VAL A 638 22.35 -23.32 7.09
C VAL A 638 22.09 -22.14 8.01
N ARG A 639 22.57 -20.95 7.65
CA ARG A 639 22.31 -19.71 8.41
C ARG A 639 20.81 -19.37 8.38
N GLU A 640 20.17 -19.48 7.23
CA GLU A 640 18.73 -19.23 7.09
C GLU A 640 17.89 -20.27 7.84
N LEU A 641 18.31 -21.54 7.87
CA LEU A 641 17.68 -22.57 8.73
C LEU A 641 17.74 -22.17 10.21
N GLY A 642 18.90 -21.70 10.69
CA GLY A 642 19.03 -21.19 12.05
C GLY A 642 18.09 -20.01 12.34
N ARG A 643 17.93 -19.08 11.39
CA ARG A 643 16.98 -17.96 11.53
C ARG A 643 15.52 -18.44 11.56
N ALA A 644 15.16 -19.43 10.73
CA ALA A 644 13.83 -20.04 10.74
C ALA A 644 13.53 -20.69 12.09
N MET A 645 14.50 -21.38 12.69
CA MET A 645 14.37 -21.99 14.02
C MET A 645 14.13 -20.93 15.11
N VAL A 646 14.89 -19.83 15.08
CA VAL A 646 14.70 -18.70 16.01
C VAL A 646 13.33 -18.04 15.81
N ALA A 647 12.89 -17.88 14.57
CA ALA A 647 11.57 -17.33 14.27
C ALA A 647 10.46 -18.25 14.81
N MET A 648 10.57 -19.57 14.59
CA MET A 648 9.65 -20.57 15.15
C MET A 648 9.62 -20.51 16.67
N GLU A 649 10.77 -20.51 17.33
CA GLU A 649 10.89 -20.54 18.79
C GLU A 649 10.13 -19.39 19.46
N LYS A 650 10.17 -18.18 18.88
CA LYS A 650 9.44 -16.99 19.36
C LYS A 650 7.91 -17.12 19.28
N GLU A 651 7.41 -18.03 18.45
CA GLU A 651 5.98 -18.20 18.20
C GLU A 651 5.39 -19.45 18.88
N LEU A 652 6.22 -20.37 19.40
CA LEU A 652 5.76 -21.63 20.03
C LEU A 652 4.76 -21.39 21.18
N ALA A 653 5.03 -20.39 22.03
CA ALA A 653 4.17 -20.05 23.16
C ALA A 653 2.80 -19.50 22.74
N LYS A 654 2.66 -19.03 21.49
CA LYS A 654 1.41 -18.50 20.94
C LYS A 654 0.56 -19.57 20.24
N ILE A 655 1.06 -20.80 20.12
CA ILE A 655 0.32 -21.90 19.49
C ILE A 655 -0.80 -22.37 20.42
N GLU A 656 -2.05 -22.04 20.07
CA GLU A 656 -3.24 -22.44 20.83
C GLU A 656 -3.91 -23.71 20.27
N VAL A 657 -3.64 -24.02 19.01
CA VAL A 657 -4.29 -25.11 18.27
C VAL A 657 -3.73 -26.50 18.64
N PRO A 658 -4.52 -27.58 18.52
CA PRO A 658 -4.05 -28.94 18.74
C PRO A 658 -2.74 -29.23 17.99
N THR A 659 -1.75 -29.80 18.68
CA THR A 659 -0.39 -29.97 18.15
C THR A 659 0.11 -31.41 18.32
N LEU A 660 0.53 -32.05 17.23
CA LEU A 660 1.22 -33.35 17.27
C LEU A 660 2.70 -33.20 16.92
N LEU A 661 3.58 -33.68 17.80
CA LEU A 661 5.01 -33.78 17.58
C LEU A 661 5.41 -35.24 17.42
N LEU A 662 6.10 -35.55 16.33
CA LEU A 662 6.65 -36.88 16.04
C LEU A 662 8.16 -36.78 16.00
N GLN A 663 8.86 -37.60 16.78
CA GLN A 663 10.32 -37.55 16.88
C GLN A 663 10.93 -38.94 16.82
N GLY A 664 11.92 -39.13 15.95
CA GLY A 664 12.77 -40.33 15.96
C GLY A 664 13.65 -40.37 17.21
N SER A 665 13.63 -41.48 17.94
CA SER A 665 14.34 -41.62 19.22
C SER A 665 15.87 -41.66 19.07
N ARG A 666 16.37 -42.03 17.88
CA ARG A 666 17.81 -42.07 17.56
C ARG A 666 18.11 -41.28 16.28
N ASP A 667 17.46 -40.13 16.11
CA ASP A 667 17.66 -39.27 14.95
C ASP A 667 19.15 -38.84 14.81
N PRO A 668 19.78 -39.10 13.65
CA PRO A 668 21.19 -38.77 13.43
C PRO A 668 21.45 -37.28 13.15
N ILE A 669 20.43 -36.51 12.78
CA ILE A 669 20.53 -35.11 12.32
C ILE A 669 19.99 -34.15 13.39
N VAL A 670 18.74 -34.35 13.79
CA VAL A 670 18.06 -33.52 14.80
C VAL A 670 18.27 -34.14 16.16
N ASP A 671 18.61 -33.34 17.18
CA ASP A 671 18.69 -33.86 18.53
C ASP A 671 17.29 -34.28 19.00
N PRO A 672 17.06 -35.54 19.41
CA PRO A 672 15.74 -35.98 19.91
C PRO A 672 15.21 -35.14 21.07
N ALA A 673 16.09 -34.47 21.84
CA ALA A 673 15.69 -33.50 22.86
C ALA A 673 14.89 -32.32 22.28
N SER A 674 15.06 -32.00 20.99
CA SER A 674 14.26 -30.98 20.29
C SER A 674 12.76 -31.27 20.39
N GLY A 675 12.35 -32.54 20.24
CA GLY A 675 10.95 -32.92 20.35
C GLY A 675 10.36 -32.56 21.70
N GLN A 676 11.08 -32.84 22.79
CA GLN A 676 10.66 -32.50 24.15
C GLN A 676 10.69 -30.99 24.39
N LEU A 677 11.76 -30.29 23.99
CA LEU A 677 11.87 -28.84 24.18
C LEU A 677 10.79 -28.07 23.43
N ILE A 678 10.43 -28.49 22.22
CA ILE A 678 9.31 -27.92 21.47
C ILE A 678 8.01 -28.23 22.22
N PHE A 679 7.80 -29.48 22.64
CA PHE A 679 6.62 -29.88 23.40
C PHE A 679 6.41 -28.99 24.63
N ASP A 680 7.47 -28.74 25.40
CA ASP A 680 7.42 -27.93 26.61
C ASP A 680 7.08 -26.46 26.32
N LYS A 681 7.59 -25.90 25.20
CA LYS A 681 7.39 -24.50 24.80
C LYS A 681 6.06 -24.22 24.08
N VAL A 682 5.43 -25.23 23.49
CA VAL A 682 4.13 -25.07 22.80
C VAL A 682 3.05 -24.65 23.80
N GLY A 683 2.35 -23.55 23.50
CA GLY A 683 1.39 -22.91 24.41
C GLY A 683 0.12 -23.74 24.69
N THR A 684 -0.34 -24.56 23.74
CA THR A 684 -1.56 -25.35 23.91
C THR A 684 -1.38 -26.49 24.92
N HIS A 685 -2.45 -26.79 25.65
CA HIS A 685 -2.53 -28.01 26.46
C HIS A 685 -2.94 -29.24 25.64
N ASN A 686 -3.55 -29.04 24.47
CA ASN A 686 -3.89 -30.12 23.55
C ASN A 686 -2.69 -30.45 22.66
N LYS A 687 -1.66 -31.06 23.26
CA LYS A 687 -0.43 -31.43 22.58
C LYS A 687 -0.06 -32.88 22.86
N GLU A 688 0.47 -33.54 21.85
CA GLU A 688 0.93 -34.93 21.92
C GLU A 688 2.37 -35.01 21.39
N LEU A 689 3.26 -35.67 22.14
CA LEU A 689 4.59 -36.05 21.66
C LEU A 689 4.62 -37.57 21.48
N THR A 690 5.03 -38.04 20.31
CA THR A 690 5.19 -39.47 20.01
C THR A 690 6.63 -39.74 19.58
N LEU A 691 7.34 -40.48 20.43
CA LEU A 691 8.69 -40.97 20.15
C LEU A 691 8.61 -42.27 19.36
N LEU A 692 9.28 -42.33 18.22
CA LEU A 692 9.32 -43.50 17.35
C LEU A 692 10.71 -44.12 17.43
N ALA A 693 10.78 -45.42 17.73
CA ALA A 693 12.02 -46.19 17.75
C ALA A 693 12.58 -46.33 16.32
N ARG A 694 13.34 -45.32 15.89
CA ARG A 694 13.92 -45.17 14.56
C ARG A 694 15.31 -44.54 14.69
N ASP A 695 16.24 -45.03 13.89
CA ASP A 695 17.67 -44.67 13.83
C ASP A 695 18.04 -43.84 12.58
N ARG A 696 17.03 -43.37 11.85
CA ARG A 696 17.14 -42.58 10.63
C ARG A 696 16.34 -41.29 10.74
N HIS A 697 16.78 -40.25 10.01
CA HIS A 697 16.07 -38.98 10.02
C HIS A 697 14.80 -39.05 9.17
N GLY A 698 14.86 -39.70 8.00
CA GLY A 698 13.77 -39.80 7.03
C GLY A 698 12.63 -40.75 7.42
N ILE A 699 12.04 -40.62 8.61
CA ILE A 699 10.99 -41.53 9.12
C ILE A 699 9.68 -41.50 8.30
N ILE A 700 9.53 -40.50 7.43
CA ILE A 700 8.39 -40.34 6.52
C ILE A 700 8.52 -41.20 5.24
N ASN A 701 9.70 -41.75 4.94
CA ASN A 701 9.96 -42.55 3.75
C ASN A 701 10.50 -43.94 4.14
N GLY A 702 10.29 -44.97 3.33
CA GLY A 702 10.79 -46.33 3.59
C GLY A 702 10.05 -47.09 4.71
N GLU A 703 10.69 -48.10 5.31
CA GLU A 703 10.06 -49.05 6.23
C GLU A 703 9.52 -48.39 7.52
N GLY A 704 8.28 -48.70 7.90
CA GLY A 704 7.64 -48.11 9.09
C GLY A 704 7.12 -46.68 8.91
N SER A 705 7.17 -46.12 7.70
CA SER A 705 6.55 -44.82 7.36
C SER A 705 5.02 -44.84 7.49
N ARG A 706 4.39 -46.00 7.25
CA ARG A 706 2.94 -46.16 7.44
C ARG A 706 2.49 -45.88 8.88
N ASP A 707 3.30 -46.23 9.87
CA ASP A 707 2.99 -45.97 11.28
C ASP A 707 2.92 -44.46 11.55
N VAL A 708 3.85 -43.70 10.94
CA VAL A 708 3.85 -42.23 10.97
C VAL A 708 2.58 -41.68 10.33
N PHE A 709 2.23 -42.20 9.15
CA PHE A 709 1.06 -41.73 8.39
C PHE A 709 -0.25 -41.99 9.16
N GLU A 710 -0.37 -43.17 9.74
CA GLU A 710 -1.54 -43.56 10.52
C GLU A 710 -1.65 -42.73 11.81
N ARG A 711 -0.53 -42.51 12.51
CA ARG A 711 -0.51 -41.67 13.71
C ARG A 711 -0.97 -40.23 13.43
N ILE A 712 -0.51 -39.66 12.30
CA ILE A 712 -0.94 -38.34 11.83
C ILE A 712 -2.43 -38.35 11.51
N TYR A 713 -2.91 -39.35 10.77
CA TYR A 713 -4.33 -39.44 10.42
C TYR A 713 -5.22 -39.56 11.66
N GLN A 714 -4.85 -40.38 12.64
CA GLN A 714 -5.58 -40.52 13.89
C GLN A 714 -5.68 -39.21 14.66
N PHE A 715 -4.58 -38.47 14.74
CA PHE A 715 -4.56 -37.15 15.35
C PHE A 715 -5.49 -36.18 14.63
N ILE A 716 -5.32 -36.03 13.31
CA ILE A 716 -6.16 -35.15 12.49
C ILE A 716 -7.65 -35.51 12.64
N HIS A 717 -7.97 -36.81 12.63
CA HIS A 717 -9.34 -37.30 12.74
C HIS A 717 -9.96 -37.05 14.13
N ARG A 718 -9.17 -37.11 15.20
CA ARG A 718 -9.64 -36.76 16.56
C ARG A 718 -9.85 -35.26 16.75
N SER A 719 -9.03 -34.44 16.10
CA SER A 719 -9.15 -32.98 16.11
C SER A 719 -10.34 -32.46 15.30
N GLU A 720 -11.13 -33.33 14.67
CA GLU A 720 -12.34 -32.95 13.95
C GLU A 720 -13.44 -32.46 14.92
N PRO A 721 -14.03 -31.26 14.72
CA PRO A 721 -15.16 -30.84 15.54
C PRO A 721 -16.31 -31.83 15.38
N LYS A 722 -16.79 -32.39 16.50
CA LYS A 722 -17.95 -33.29 16.51
C LYS A 722 -19.13 -32.56 15.87
N LYS A 723 -19.75 -33.14 14.83
CA LYS A 723 -20.99 -32.61 14.24
C LYS A 723 -21.99 -32.39 15.37
N ARG A 724 -22.43 -31.14 15.59
CA ARG A 724 -23.61 -30.86 16.42
C ARG A 724 -24.76 -31.67 15.82
N LYS A 725 -25.25 -32.68 16.55
CA LYS A 725 -26.52 -33.34 16.22
C LYS A 725 -27.55 -32.22 16.15
N SER A 726 -28.13 -32.00 14.97
CA SER A 726 -29.33 -31.18 14.84
C SER A 726 -30.38 -31.81 15.74
N VAL A 727 -30.65 -31.19 16.88
CA VAL A 727 -31.86 -31.48 17.64
C VAL A 727 -32.98 -30.98 16.76
N ALA A 728 -33.67 -31.91 16.11
CA ALA A 728 -34.95 -31.62 15.48
C ALA A 728 -35.88 -31.12 16.60
N LYS A 729 -36.30 -29.86 16.47
CA LYS A 729 -37.50 -29.33 17.08
C LYS A 729 -38.21 -28.49 16.03
#